data_AF-A0A3R6TW11-F1
#
_entry.id   AF-A0A3R6TW11-F1
#
_cell.length_a   1.000
_cell.length_b   1.000
_cell.length_c   1.000
_cell.angle_alpha   90.00
_cell.angle_beta   90.00
_cell.angle_gamma   90.00
#
_symmetry.space_group_name_H-M   'P 1'
#
loop_
_entity.id
_entity.type
_entity.pdbx_description
1 polymer ?
#
loop_
_entity_poly.entity_id
_entity_poly.type
_entity_poly.pdbx_seq_one_letter_code
_entity_poly.pdbx_strand_id
1 'polypeptide(L)'
;MKEKLKKIPPKYIVAGVILIVMLLLLIKHRSIFYNSRQDNYNDMSGEEENIAAENAVISQYFTVSGNMQNIALLMTNDSGEDVTIQAMLRDAETDEVLSAVKCNVPKSTGTEEVVSMELTLDGVEGTRSVYLTLEEETKASEVYYCALAGDYEQTLLVNEEATAARLRMSVVYGGGLNKTFFILFALGMAVVIGIFVMPVKWAKPENMVLILVFVMGLSMAVINPAFQECDGPSHFYRSMDVSYGNILGSFANLTHEDGVIYVPENVQEIAYRKLTPNGSEGTGYLEYLQTHKFSKNKIKMTYYDSVTSVVYWPQGLGIFLGRTFNFSIYGVILMGRIFNLLAYMGLAYAAVRLMPFYKNLMAMFAVMPLSIYQASSLSQDAVLNGVGFLFVALCCYYAFDEKVKLNWKKTLVLGLLLLTMFLSKYVYACLGLLVFMIPKDKFNSRKDYWKSFIIALLPFVILGGYVMFRVSSGISGLQAGAGGGADTMTQMQYLKAYPIAAIKVIISTLIVNLNDYLQQLNMLGSMNYPLTLLAVIGPCFLLGVGLLDGQEVRGRIKIRHRIIMLLAFIITFAAIMMGLYIGDGIANPVGSSVINGIQGRYFILMLILPFLALGSDHVKQDIRHFTVKCSGIMGIMLLYAVFMLVNTCY
;
A
#
# COMPACT_ATOMS: atom_id res chain seq x y z
N MET A 1 -29.41 -6.45 -39.82
CA MET A 1 -28.55 -6.73 -38.63
C MET A 1 -27.41 -7.70 -38.93
N LYS A 2 -27.65 -8.86 -39.57
CA LYS A 2 -26.61 -9.84 -39.97
C LYS A 2 -25.46 -9.26 -40.83
N GLU A 3 -25.72 -8.35 -41.76
CA GLU A 3 -24.64 -7.71 -42.57
C GLU A 3 -23.77 -6.71 -41.79
N LYS A 4 -24.32 -6.03 -40.78
CA LYS A 4 -23.55 -5.12 -39.93
C LYS A 4 -22.63 -5.89 -38.97
N LEU A 5 -23.06 -7.06 -38.49
CA LEU A 5 -22.25 -7.96 -37.66
C LEU A 5 -21.04 -8.54 -38.41
N LYS A 6 -21.14 -8.81 -39.72
CA LYS A 6 -20.02 -9.27 -40.56
C LYS A 6 -18.87 -8.26 -40.70
N LYS A 7 -19.10 -6.98 -40.41
CA LYS A 7 -18.06 -5.91 -40.48
C LYS A 7 -17.28 -5.75 -39.18
N ILE A 8 -17.66 -6.43 -38.09
CA ILE A 8 -16.98 -6.32 -36.79
C ILE A 8 -15.76 -7.26 -36.80
N PRO A 9 -14.54 -6.74 -36.55
CA PRO A 9 -13.35 -7.58 -36.50
C PRO A 9 -13.49 -8.72 -35.47
N PRO A 10 -13.07 -9.96 -35.78
CA PRO A 10 -13.26 -11.13 -34.91
C PRO A 10 -12.77 -10.96 -33.48
N LYS A 11 -11.68 -10.19 -33.28
CA LYS A 11 -11.14 -9.89 -31.95
C LYS A 11 -12.16 -9.24 -31.00
N TYR A 12 -13.06 -8.39 -31.50
CA TYR A 12 -14.07 -7.73 -30.67
C TYR A 12 -15.19 -8.70 -30.27
N ILE A 13 -15.52 -9.65 -31.15
CA ILE A 13 -16.47 -10.71 -30.85
C ILE A 13 -15.89 -11.62 -29.76
N VAL A 14 -14.63 -12.05 -29.90
CA VAL A 14 -13.94 -12.87 -28.90
C VAL A 14 -13.87 -12.15 -27.54
N ALA A 15 -13.48 -10.87 -27.51
CA ALA A 15 -13.48 -10.11 -26.26
C ALA A 15 -14.87 -9.95 -25.64
N GLY A 16 -15.91 -9.76 -26.46
CA GLY A 16 -17.29 -9.73 -25.97
C GLY A 16 -17.70 -11.04 -25.32
N VAL A 17 -17.36 -12.18 -25.92
CA VAL A 17 -17.62 -13.51 -25.35
C VAL A 17 -16.84 -13.71 -24.05
N ILE A 18 -15.54 -13.38 -24.03
CA ILE A 18 -14.71 -13.47 -22.82
C ILE A 18 -15.30 -12.60 -21.69
N LEU A 19 -15.71 -11.37 -21.99
CA LEU A 19 -16.32 -10.49 -21.00
C LEU A 19 -17.62 -11.07 -20.44
N ILE A 20 -18.49 -11.62 -21.30
CA ILE A 20 -19.72 -12.28 -20.85
C ILE A 20 -19.41 -13.47 -19.95
N VAL A 21 -18.46 -14.33 -20.33
CA VAL A 21 -18.04 -15.49 -19.52
C VAL A 21 -17.48 -15.03 -18.16
N MET A 22 -16.62 -14.01 -18.15
CA MET A 22 -16.04 -13.46 -16.92
C MET A 22 -17.11 -12.83 -16.02
N LEU A 23 -18.10 -12.12 -16.58
CA LEU A 23 -19.21 -11.58 -15.80
C LEU A 23 -20.11 -12.69 -15.24
N LEU A 24 -20.35 -13.77 -15.98
CA LEU A 24 -21.09 -14.93 -15.48
C LEU A 24 -20.33 -15.63 -14.34
N LEU A 25 -19.01 -15.78 -14.46
CA LEU A 25 -18.16 -16.29 -13.38
C LEU A 25 -18.20 -15.37 -12.16
N LEU A 26 -18.14 -14.05 -12.37
CA LEU A 26 -18.25 -13.07 -11.28
C LEU A 26 -19.59 -13.17 -10.56
N ILE A 27 -20.70 -13.35 -11.29
CA ILE A 27 -22.03 -13.55 -10.72
C ILE A 27 -22.11 -14.88 -9.95
N LYS A 28 -21.48 -15.94 -10.46
CA LYS A 28 -21.41 -17.25 -9.80
C LYS A 28 -20.62 -17.18 -8.49
N HIS A 29 -19.51 -16.46 -8.49
CA HIS A 29 -18.62 -16.28 -7.33
C HIS A 29 -18.85 -14.95 -6.61
N ARG A 30 -20.07 -14.41 -6.68
CA ARG A 30 -20.42 -13.11 -6.10
C ARG A 30 -20.29 -13.07 -4.58
N SER A 31 -20.33 -14.22 -3.90
CA SER A 31 -20.15 -14.33 -2.46
C SER A 31 -18.85 -13.71 -1.97
N ILE A 32 -17.80 -13.66 -2.81
CA ILE A 32 -16.52 -13.02 -2.48
C ILE A 32 -16.66 -11.50 -2.29
N PHE A 33 -17.71 -10.89 -2.83
CA PHE A 33 -17.99 -9.45 -2.71
C PHE A 33 -19.09 -9.15 -1.70
N TYR A 34 -19.51 -10.12 -0.88
CA TYR A 34 -20.50 -9.86 0.16
C TYR A 34 -19.80 -9.14 1.31
N ASN A 35 -20.46 -8.13 1.89
CA ASN A 35 -19.94 -7.58 3.13
C ASN A 35 -20.08 -8.69 4.19
N SER A 36 -18.98 -9.06 4.85
CA SER A 36 -19.08 -9.83 6.08
C SER A 36 -19.01 -8.85 7.25
N ARG A 37 -20.07 -8.83 8.07
CA ARG A 37 -19.93 -8.31 9.45
C ARG A 37 -19.53 -9.51 10.27
N GLN A 38 -18.56 -9.38 11.14
CA GLN A 38 -18.16 -10.47 12.03
C GLN A 38 -18.13 -9.95 13.45
N ASP A 39 -18.50 -10.77 14.42
CA ASP A 39 -18.15 -10.56 15.83
C ASP A 39 -17.02 -11.54 16.14
N ASN A 40 -15.83 -11.02 16.48
CA ASN A 40 -14.62 -11.82 16.67
C ASN A 40 -14.26 -11.87 18.15
N TYR A 41 -13.97 -13.06 18.64
CA TYR A 41 -13.61 -13.40 20.01
C TYR A 41 -12.11 -13.77 20.12
N ASN A 42 -11.30 -13.37 19.12
CA ASN A 42 -9.87 -13.67 18.97
C ASN A 42 -8.98 -12.40 19.04
N ASP A 43 -9.33 -11.41 19.86
CA ASP A 43 -8.62 -10.12 19.96
C ASP A 43 -7.23 -10.18 20.69
N MET A 44 -6.72 -11.38 21.02
CA MET A 44 -5.46 -11.63 21.73
C MET A 44 -5.31 -10.85 23.06
N SER A 45 -6.41 -10.47 23.71
CA SER A 45 -6.37 -9.72 24.97
C SER A 45 -5.98 -10.55 26.20
N GLY A 46 -6.07 -11.88 26.12
CA GLY A 46 -5.83 -12.83 27.21
C GLY A 46 -4.64 -13.75 26.96
N GLU A 47 -4.30 -14.56 27.96
CA GLU A 47 -3.32 -15.64 27.81
C GLU A 47 -3.94 -16.81 27.02
N GLU A 48 -3.17 -17.40 26.11
CA GLU A 48 -3.64 -18.56 25.33
C GLU A 48 -3.82 -19.78 26.22
N GLU A 49 -5.00 -20.39 26.13
CA GLU A 49 -5.37 -21.61 26.84
C GLU A 49 -5.96 -22.60 25.83
N ASN A 50 -5.30 -23.72 25.60
CA ASN A 50 -5.79 -24.75 24.68
C ASN A 50 -6.61 -25.78 25.46
N ILE A 51 -7.86 -26.00 25.06
CA ILE A 51 -8.76 -26.97 25.67
C ILE A 51 -8.70 -28.25 24.84
N ALA A 52 -8.28 -29.36 25.47
CA ALA A 52 -8.24 -30.65 24.80
C ALA A 52 -9.65 -31.06 24.34
N ALA A 53 -9.78 -31.45 23.07
CA ALA A 53 -11.07 -31.87 22.51
C ALA A 53 -11.48 -33.27 22.97
N GLU A 54 -10.51 -34.10 23.35
CA GLU A 54 -10.72 -35.47 23.79
C GLU A 54 -11.65 -35.53 25.02
N ASN A 55 -12.83 -36.14 24.84
CA ASN A 55 -13.86 -36.28 25.88
C ASN A 55 -14.36 -34.94 26.47
N ALA A 56 -14.23 -33.84 25.73
CA ALA A 56 -14.76 -32.54 26.11
C ALA A 56 -16.04 -32.23 25.31
N VAL A 57 -17.11 -31.87 26.02
CA VAL A 57 -18.27 -31.19 25.45
C VAL A 57 -18.13 -29.72 25.82
N ILE A 58 -17.92 -28.88 24.81
CA ILE A 58 -17.74 -27.45 25.01
C ILE A 58 -19.03 -26.72 24.70
N SER A 59 -19.44 -25.79 25.56
CA SER A 59 -20.56 -24.88 25.32
C SER A 59 -20.14 -23.42 25.51
N GLN A 60 -20.10 -22.65 24.43
CA GLN A 60 -19.76 -21.23 24.44
C GLN A 60 -21.02 -20.38 24.24
N TYR A 61 -21.39 -19.58 25.24
CA TYR A 61 -22.52 -18.65 25.16
C TYR A 61 -22.10 -17.32 24.53
N PHE A 62 -22.95 -16.75 23.69
CA PHE A 62 -22.73 -15.45 23.05
C PHE A 62 -24.05 -14.84 22.53
N THR A 63 -23.97 -13.59 22.08
CA THR A 63 -25.11 -12.88 21.50
C THR A 63 -24.91 -12.67 20.02
N VAL A 64 -25.93 -12.97 19.23
CA VAL A 64 -25.96 -12.78 17.78
C VAL A 64 -26.80 -11.54 17.46
N SER A 65 -26.24 -10.61 16.68
CA SER A 65 -26.83 -9.29 16.39
C SER A 65 -27.48 -9.15 14.99
N GLY A 66 -27.79 -10.28 14.34
CA GLY A 66 -28.39 -10.33 13.01
C GLY A 66 -28.34 -11.72 12.39
N ASN A 67 -28.63 -11.84 11.08
CA ASN A 67 -28.60 -13.14 10.41
C ASN A 67 -27.16 -13.68 10.29
N MET A 68 -26.93 -14.85 10.87
CA MET A 68 -25.63 -15.51 10.91
C MET A 68 -25.49 -16.51 9.75
N GLN A 69 -24.31 -16.61 9.15
CA GLN A 69 -24.02 -17.54 8.04
C GLN A 69 -23.02 -18.63 8.39
N ASN A 70 -22.03 -18.33 9.23
CA ASN A 70 -21.08 -19.32 9.70
C ASN A 70 -20.43 -18.90 11.02
N ILE A 71 -19.75 -19.86 11.65
CA ILE A 71 -18.82 -19.61 12.75
C ILE A 71 -17.45 -20.16 12.32
N ALA A 72 -16.41 -19.35 12.43
CA ALA A 72 -15.03 -19.76 12.22
C ALA A 72 -14.36 -19.98 13.58
N LEU A 73 -13.86 -21.18 13.84
CA LEU A 73 -13.24 -21.57 15.12
C LEU A 73 -11.76 -21.90 14.91
N LEU A 74 -10.88 -21.42 15.79
CA LEU A 74 -9.47 -21.81 15.78
C LEU A 74 -9.26 -23.13 16.53
N MET A 75 -8.54 -24.05 15.88
CA MET A 75 -8.22 -25.37 16.42
C MET A 75 -6.80 -25.80 16.04
N THR A 76 -6.21 -26.70 16.81
CA THR A 76 -5.01 -27.43 16.41
C THR A 76 -5.31 -28.93 16.35
N ASN A 77 -4.74 -29.62 15.37
CA ASN A 77 -4.88 -31.06 15.20
C ASN A 77 -3.52 -31.70 14.93
N ASP A 78 -2.91 -32.23 15.98
CA ASP A 78 -1.63 -32.91 15.96
C ASP A 78 -1.75 -34.44 15.98
N SER A 79 -2.98 -34.96 15.96
CA SER A 79 -3.28 -36.39 15.98
C SER A 79 -2.70 -37.20 14.79
N GLY A 80 -2.30 -36.51 13.72
CA GLY A 80 -1.77 -37.11 12.49
C GLY A 80 -2.82 -37.54 11.46
N GLU A 81 -4.11 -37.50 11.83
CA GLU A 81 -5.26 -37.82 10.97
C GLU A 81 -6.26 -36.66 10.93
N ASP A 82 -7.20 -36.71 9.99
CA ASP A 82 -8.31 -35.76 9.88
C ASP A 82 -9.39 -36.11 10.91
N VAL A 83 -9.86 -35.12 11.69
CA VAL A 83 -10.79 -35.33 12.81
C VAL A 83 -12.13 -34.68 12.52
N THR A 84 -13.24 -35.35 12.85
CA THR A 84 -14.59 -34.78 12.65
C THR A 84 -15.18 -34.31 13.96
N ILE A 85 -15.66 -33.07 13.95
CA ILE A 85 -16.33 -32.43 15.09
C ILE A 85 -17.77 -32.12 14.70
N GLN A 86 -18.68 -32.37 15.63
CA GLN A 86 -20.07 -31.95 15.54
C GLN A 86 -20.23 -30.60 16.24
N ALA A 87 -20.72 -29.62 15.50
CA ALA A 87 -21.03 -28.29 15.99
C ALA A 87 -22.55 -28.06 15.94
N MET A 88 -23.13 -27.61 17.06
CA MET A 88 -24.56 -27.31 17.17
C MET A 88 -24.75 -25.91 17.74
N LEU A 89 -25.51 -25.08 17.04
CA LEU A 89 -25.99 -23.81 17.53
C LEU A 89 -27.34 -24.01 18.22
N ARG A 90 -27.46 -23.55 19.46
CA ARG A 90 -28.67 -23.67 20.27
C ARG A 90 -29.16 -22.33 20.78
N ASP A 91 -30.46 -22.22 20.96
CA ASP A 91 -31.07 -21.08 21.61
C ASP A 91 -30.79 -21.12 23.13
N ALA A 92 -30.31 -20.03 23.70
CA ALA A 92 -29.87 -20.02 25.10
C ALA A 92 -31.02 -20.08 26.11
N GLU A 93 -32.25 -19.74 25.71
CA GLU A 93 -33.42 -19.75 26.62
C GLU A 93 -34.22 -21.05 26.50
N THR A 94 -34.35 -21.58 25.29
CA THR A 94 -35.24 -22.72 24.98
C THR A 94 -34.51 -24.04 24.81
N ASP A 95 -33.17 -24.01 24.68
CA ASP A 95 -32.33 -25.18 24.35
C ASP A 95 -32.68 -25.83 22.99
N GLU A 96 -33.42 -25.14 22.14
CA GLU A 96 -33.74 -25.62 20.80
C GLU A 96 -32.50 -25.58 19.89
N VAL A 97 -32.25 -26.67 19.15
CA VAL A 97 -31.18 -26.70 18.15
C VAL A 97 -31.60 -25.89 16.93
N LEU A 98 -30.90 -24.78 16.72
CA LEU A 98 -31.15 -23.83 15.62
C LEU A 98 -30.45 -24.27 14.33
N SER A 99 -29.24 -24.80 14.44
CA SER A 99 -28.45 -25.29 13.30
C SER A 99 -27.43 -26.32 13.78
N ALA A 100 -27.07 -27.29 12.95
CA ALA A 100 -26.07 -28.29 13.27
C ALA A 100 -25.24 -28.65 12.02
N VAL A 101 -23.94 -28.84 12.19
CA VAL A 101 -23.02 -29.20 11.10
C VAL A 101 -21.93 -30.14 11.61
N LYS A 102 -21.40 -30.97 10.72
CA LYS A 102 -20.19 -31.75 10.94
C LYS A 102 -19.06 -31.14 10.13
N CYS A 103 -17.95 -30.83 10.77
CA CYS A 103 -16.79 -30.21 10.14
C CYS A 103 -15.55 -31.09 10.31
N ASN A 104 -14.76 -31.17 9.24
CA ASN A 104 -13.46 -31.83 9.27
C ASN A 104 -12.39 -30.82 9.73
N VAL A 105 -11.57 -31.25 10.69
CA VAL A 105 -10.39 -30.55 11.18
C VAL A 105 -9.16 -31.21 10.56
N PRO A 106 -8.51 -30.58 9.57
CA PRO A 106 -7.35 -31.16 8.92
C PRO A 106 -6.16 -31.19 9.90
N LYS A 107 -5.25 -32.15 9.72
CA LYS A 107 -3.99 -32.19 10.47
C LYS A 107 -3.17 -30.90 10.29
N SER A 108 -2.66 -30.33 11.38
CA SER A 108 -2.07 -28.99 11.38
C SER A 108 -0.61 -28.90 11.88
N THR A 109 0.00 -29.99 12.35
CA THR A 109 1.44 -30.06 12.69
C THR A 109 1.94 -28.90 13.57
N GLY A 110 1.17 -28.54 14.59
CA GLY A 110 1.46 -27.51 15.57
C GLY A 110 1.02 -26.10 15.16
N THR A 111 0.29 -25.95 14.05
CA THR A 111 -0.26 -24.67 13.60
C THR A 111 -1.75 -24.54 13.91
N GLU A 112 -2.20 -23.33 14.20
CA GLU A 112 -3.62 -23.02 14.36
C GLU A 112 -4.31 -23.02 13.00
N GLU A 113 -5.37 -23.80 12.86
CA GLU A 113 -6.21 -23.87 11.67
C GLU A 113 -7.58 -23.25 11.94
N VAL A 114 -8.11 -22.56 10.94
CA VAL A 114 -9.45 -21.96 11.01
C VAL A 114 -10.46 -22.96 10.46
N VAL A 115 -11.26 -23.55 11.35
CA VAL A 115 -12.34 -24.48 11.03
C VAL A 115 -13.62 -23.68 10.80
N SER A 116 -14.07 -23.60 9.54
CA SER A 116 -15.30 -22.88 9.18
C SER A 116 -16.52 -23.81 9.28
N MET A 117 -17.49 -23.44 10.11
CA MET A 117 -18.71 -24.19 10.39
C MET A 117 -19.91 -23.47 9.77
N GLU A 118 -20.56 -24.07 8.77
CA GLU A 118 -21.76 -23.51 8.11
C GLU A 118 -23.01 -23.62 9.00
N LEU A 119 -22.98 -22.94 10.15
CA LEU A 119 -24.12 -22.74 11.03
C LEU A 119 -24.87 -21.50 10.58
N THR A 120 -26.17 -21.64 10.28
CA THR A 120 -26.99 -20.53 9.78
C THR A 120 -28.10 -20.18 10.76
N LEU A 121 -28.39 -18.88 10.90
CA LEU A 121 -29.48 -18.39 11.73
C LEU A 121 -30.12 -17.19 11.04
N ASP A 122 -31.38 -17.34 10.62
CA ASP A 122 -32.16 -16.31 9.94
C ASP A 122 -33.25 -15.73 10.83
N GLY A 123 -33.73 -14.53 10.50
CA GLY A 123 -34.91 -13.91 11.13
C GLY A 123 -34.62 -13.22 12.46
N VAL A 124 -33.37 -12.84 12.72
CA VAL A 124 -32.98 -12.16 13.97
C VAL A 124 -33.21 -10.65 13.82
N GLU A 125 -34.31 -10.14 14.38
CA GLU A 125 -34.58 -8.70 14.50
C GLU A 125 -34.01 -8.17 15.84
N GLY A 126 -32.73 -7.77 15.85
CA GLY A 126 -32.04 -7.26 17.04
C GLY A 126 -30.96 -8.20 17.55
N THR A 127 -30.94 -8.48 18.85
CA THR A 127 -29.98 -9.39 19.49
C THR A 127 -30.66 -10.65 19.99
N ARG A 128 -30.06 -11.82 19.75
CA ARG A 128 -30.51 -13.12 20.26
C ARG A 128 -29.39 -13.84 20.99
N SER A 129 -29.66 -14.30 22.20
CA SER A 129 -28.70 -15.10 22.99
C SER A 129 -28.71 -16.54 22.51
N VAL A 130 -27.53 -17.07 22.20
CA VAL A 130 -27.33 -18.43 21.71
C VAL A 130 -26.10 -19.04 22.38
N TYR A 131 -25.91 -20.34 22.19
CA TYR A 131 -24.66 -20.98 22.54
C TYR A 131 -24.27 -22.04 21.51
N LEU A 132 -22.95 -22.20 21.33
CA LEU A 132 -22.34 -23.17 20.44
C LEU A 132 -21.89 -24.37 21.25
N THR A 133 -22.42 -25.56 20.93
CA THR A 133 -21.96 -26.84 21.47
C THR A 133 -21.00 -27.51 20.48
N LEU A 134 -19.86 -27.99 20.97
CA LEU A 134 -18.84 -28.70 20.20
C LEU A 134 -18.54 -30.05 20.85
N GLU A 135 -18.51 -31.10 20.05
CA GLU A 135 -18.20 -32.47 20.49
C GLU A 135 -17.45 -33.22 19.38
N GLU A 136 -16.39 -33.95 19.75
CA GLU A 136 -15.69 -34.83 18.82
C GLU A 136 -16.55 -36.04 18.45
N GLU A 137 -16.76 -36.27 17.16
CA GLU A 137 -17.36 -37.53 16.69
C GLU A 137 -16.29 -38.62 16.53
N THR A 138 -15.10 -38.23 16.07
CA THR A 138 -13.92 -39.09 16.02
C THR A 138 -12.99 -38.72 17.17
N LYS A 139 -12.91 -39.56 18.20
CA LYS A 139 -12.01 -39.32 19.33
C LYS A 139 -10.56 -39.41 18.86
N ALA A 140 -9.81 -38.33 19.02
CA ALA A 140 -8.41 -38.27 18.71
C ALA A 140 -7.65 -37.55 19.82
N SER A 141 -6.51 -38.11 20.23
CA SER A 141 -5.59 -37.40 21.12
C SER A 141 -4.89 -36.28 20.35
N GLU A 142 -4.51 -35.21 21.06
CA GLU A 142 -3.76 -34.08 20.49
C GLU A 142 -4.56 -33.18 19.53
N VAL A 143 -5.88 -33.12 19.72
CA VAL A 143 -6.75 -32.10 19.12
C VAL A 143 -7.15 -31.09 20.19
N TYR A 144 -7.07 -29.80 19.87
CA TYR A 144 -7.37 -28.73 20.84
C TYR A 144 -8.27 -27.66 20.22
N TYR A 145 -9.21 -27.19 21.04
CA TYR A 145 -9.93 -25.94 20.81
C TYR A 145 -9.10 -24.78 21.36
N CYS A 146 -8.77 -23.81 20.52
CA CYS A 146 -8.00 -22.64 20.96
C CYS A 146 -8.91 -21.71 21.76
N ALA A 147 -8.52 -21.38 23.00
CA ALA A 147 -9.23 -20.44 23.86
C ALA A 147 -8.28 -19.38 24.42
N LEU A 148 -8.86 -18.34 25.02
CA LEU A 148 -8.13 -17.30 25.77
C LEU A 148 -8.64 -17.31 27.20
N ALA A 149 -7.75 -17.41 28.16
CA ALA A 149 -8.06 -17.21 29.57
C ALA A 149 -8.38 -15.74 29.85
N GLY A 150 -9.31 -15.47 30.75
CA GLY A 150 -9.72 -14.12 31.13
C GLY A 150 -11.12 -14.03 31.70
N ASP A 151 -11.45 -12.86 32.25
CA ASP A 151 -12.80 -12.55 32.74
C ASP A 151 -13.58 -11.87 31.61
N TYR A 152 -14.42 -12.65 30.94
CA TYR A 152 -15.22 -12.22 29.81
C TYR A 152 -16.70 -12.21 30.17
N GLU A 153 -17.48 -11.33 29.54
CA GLU A 153 -18.95 -11.32 29.71
C GLU A 153 -19.61 -12.63 29.22
N GLN A 154 -18.95 -13.35 28.31
CA GLN A 154 -19.43 -14.61 27.77
C GLN A 154 -19.06 -15.79 28.67
N THR A 155 -19.99 -16.73 28.87
CA THR A 155 -19.75 -17.95 29.63
C THR A 155 -19.25 -19.08 28.73
N LEU A 156 -18.15 -19.73 29.12
CA LEU A 156 -17.67 -20.98 28.54
C LEU A 156 -17.83 -22.12 29.54
N LEU A 157 -18.48 -23.20 29.11
CA LEU A 157 -18.59 -24.44 29.88
C LEU A 157 -17.77 -25.54 29.20
N VAL A 158 -16.95 -26.24 29.97
CA VAL A 158 -16.28 -27.48 29.54
C VAL A 158 -16.83 -28.60 30.41
N ASN A 159 -17.52 -29.56 29.79
CA ASN A 159 -18.20 -30.65 30.52
C ASN A 159 -19.12 -30.14 31.64
N GLU A 160 -19.93 -29.12 31.32
CA GLU A 160 -20.86 -28.43 32.25
C GLU A 160 -20.21 -27.59 33.36
N GLU A 161 -18.88 -27.55 33.45
CA GLU A 161 -18.15 -26.72 34.41
C GLU A 161 -17.75 -25.37 33.79
N ALA A 162 -18.06 -24.27 34.49
CA ALA A 162 -17.70 -22.94 34.05
C ALA A 162 -16.20 -22.70 34.12
N THR A 163 -15.65 -22.15 33.04
CA THR A 163 -14.23 -21.80 32.91
C THR A 163 -14.08 -20.31 32.66
N ALA A 164 -13.04 -19.70 33.24
CA ALA A 164 -12.70 -18.29 33.03
C ALA A 164 -11.89 -18.14 31.72
N ALA A 165 -12.50 -18.55 30.62
CA ALA A 165 -11.93 -18.51 29.29
C ALA A 165 -13.03 -18.30 28.25
N ARG A 166 -12.64 -17.98 27.01
CA ARG A 166 -13.55 -17.98 25.85
C ARG A 166 -12.89 -18.63 24.65
N LEU A 167 -13.68 -19.27 23.80
CA LEU A 167 -13.20 -19.80 22.53
C LEU A 167 -12.71 -18.69 21.60
N ARG A 168 -11.62 -18.95 20.89
CA ARG A 168 -11.10 -18.11 19.82
C ARG A 168 -11.91 -18.41 18.55
N MET A 169 -13.03 -17.71 18.42
CA MET A 169 -13.96 -17.88 17.30
C MET A 169 -14.39 -16.55 16.67
N SER A 170 -14.96 -16.61 15.47
CA SER A 170 -15.60 -15.48 14.79
C SER A 170 -17.00 -15.87 14.31
N VAL A 171 -17.99 -15.09 14.70
CA VAL A 171 -19.38 -15.22 14.26
C VAL A 171 -19.56 -14.36 13.02
N VAL A 172 -19.84 -14.97 11.88
CA VAL A 172 -19.94 -14.27 10.60
C VAL A 172 -21.40 -14.05 10.24
N TYR A 173 -21.77 -12.79 10.12
CA TYR A 173 -23.08 -12.36 9.66
C TYR A 173 -23.11 -12.23 8.14
N GLY A 174 -24.22 -12.69 7.55
CA GLY A 174 -24.46 -12.50 6.14
C GLY A 174 -24.76 -11.04 5.84
N GLY A 175 -23.85 -10.33 5.16
CA GLY A 175 -24.16 -9.05 4.53
C GLY A 175 -24.56 -9.24 3.06
N GLY A 176 -25.30 -8.28 2.52
CA GLY A 176 -25.62 -8.28 1.09
C GLY A 176 -24.36 -8.09 0.22
N LEU A 177 -24.51 -8.38 -1.07
CA LEU A 177 -23.51 -8.06 -2.08
C LEU A 177 -23.09 -6.58 -1.98
N ASN A 178 -21.80 -6.32 -1.74
CA ASN A 178 -21.23 -4.99 -1.86
C ASN A 178 -21.20 -4.60 -3.35
N LYS A 179 -22.30 -3.97 -3.78
CA LYS A 179 -22.51 -3.57 -5.18
C LYS A 179 -21.38 -2.69 -5.68
N THR A 180 -20.82 -1.83 -4.83
CA THR A 180 -19.73 -0.93 -5.19
C THR A 180 -18.49 -1.73 -5.59
N PHE A 181 -18.04 -2.67 -4.77
CA PHE A 181 -16.86 -3.49 -5.07
C PHE A 181 -17.09 -4.38 -6.28
N PHE A 182 -18.26 -5.00 -6.37
CA PHE A 182 -18.64 -5.81 -7.52
C PHE A 182 -18.59 -5.01 -8.83
N ILE A 183 -19.16 -3.80 -8.86
CA ILE A 183 -19.17 -2.94 -10.04
C ILE A 183 -17.76 -2.46 -10.40
N LEU A 184 -16.96 -2.04 -9.41
CA LEU A 184 -15.59 -1.57 -9.63
C LEU A 184 -14.72 -2.69 -10.20
N PHE A 185 -14.83 -3.90 -9.66
CA PHE A 185 -14.10 -5.07 -10.17
C PHE A 185 -14.54 -5.43 -11.61
N ALA A 186 -15.85 -5.44 -11.87
CA ALA A 186 -16.39 -5.67 -13.22
C ALA A 186 -15.91 -4.62 -14.23
N LEU A 187 -15.86 -3.35 -13.84
CA LEU A 187 -15.32 -2.26 -14.66
C LEU A 187 -13.83 -2.47 -14.95
N GLY A 188 -13.04 -2.85 -13.92
CA GLY A 188 -11.63 -3.21 -14.09
C GLY A 188 -11.44 -4.34 -15.11
N MET A 189 -12.23 -5.42 -15.02
CA MET A 189 -12.18 -6.53 -15.98
C MET A 189 -12.49 -6.07 -17.41
N ALA A 190 -13.55 -5.28 -17.57
CA ALA A 190 -13.93 -4.73 -18.88
C ALA A 190 -12.81 -3.87 -19.47
N VAL A 191 -12.12 -3.07 -18.65
CA VAL A 191 -10.99 -2.25 -19.06
C VAL A 191 -9.79 -3.10 -19.49
N VAL A 192 -9.43 -4.12 -18.71
CA VAL A 192 -8.31 -5.02 -19.05
C VAL A 192 -8.57 -5.76 -20.35
N ILE A 193 -9.78 -6.32 -20.52
CA ILE A 193 -10.20 -6.95 -21.78
C ILE A 193 -10.18 -5.92 -22.93
N GLY A 194 -10.66 -4.71 -22.68
CA GLY A 194 -10.67 -3.59 -23.62
C GLY A 194 -9.26 -3.23 -24.12
N ILE A 195 -8.26 -3.22 -23.23
CA ILE A 195 -6.85 -2.97 -23.58
C ILE A 195 -6.38 -4.00 -24.60
N PHE A 196 -6.64 -5.29 -24.41
CA PHE A 196 -6.20 -6.34 -25.34
C PHE A 196 -6.75 -6.21 -26.77
N VAL A 197 -7.94 -5.61 -26.93
CA VAL A 197 -8.58 -5.45 -28.25
C VAL A 197 -8.48 -4.06 -28.84
N MET A 198 -7.96 -3.09 -28.09
CA MET A 198 -7.95 -1.70 -28.50
C MET A 198 -7.12 -1.49 -29.78
N PRO A 199 -7.46 -0.46 -30.59
CA PRO A 199 -6.64 -0.11 -31.75
C PRO A 199 -5.22 0.32 -31.33
N VAL A 200 -4.20 -0.19 -32.01
CA VAL A 200 -2.78 0.09 -31.69
C VAL A 200 -2.47 1.59 -31.68
N LYS A 201 -3.12 2.38 -32.55
CA LYS A 201 -2.98 3.84 -32.57
C LYS A 201 -3.29 4.53 -31.23
N TRP A 202 -4.09 3.89 -30.37
CA TRP A 202 -4.53 4.43 -29.08
C TRP A 202 -3.76 3.79 -27.91
N ALA A 203 -3.11 2.64 -28.15
CA ALA A 203 -2.32 1.89 -27.18
C ALA A 203 -0.92 2.49 -26.98
N LYS A 204 -0.87 3.78 -26.67
CA LYS A 204 0.38 4.45 -26.27
C LYS A 204 0.63 4.20 -24.78
N PRO A 205 1.88 3.97 -24.33
CA PRO A 205 2.17 3.67 -22.93
C PRO A 205 1.61 4.71 -21.97
N GLU A 206 1.71 6.00 -22.30
CA GLU A 206 1.17 7.08 -21.48
C GLU A 206 -0.36 7.02 -21.33
N ASN A 207 -1.08 6.61 -22.38
CA ASN A 207 -2.53 6.44 -22.30
C ASN A 207 -2.90 5.22 -21.43
N MET A 208 -2.06 4.18 -21.42
CA MET A 208 -2.29 2.99 -20.59
C MET A 208 -2.16 3.35 -19.11
N VAL A 209 -1.18 4.19 -18.76
CA VAL A 209 -1.05 4.74 -17.41
C VAL A 209 -2.33 5.49 -17.01
N LEU A 210 -2.85 6.40 -17.84
CA LEU A 210 -4.09 7.12 -17.51
C LEU A 210 -5.26 6.17 -17.22
N ILE A 211 -5.47 5.19 -18.11
CA ILE A 211 -6.59 4.24 -17.98
C ILE A 211 -6.44 3.38 -16.73
N LEU A 212 -5.26 2.78 -16.52
CA LEU A 212 -5.02 1.86 -15.41
C LEU A 212 -4.99 2.58 -14.06
N VAL A 213 -4.29 3.72 -13.96
CA VAL A 213 -4.25 4.52 -12.72
C VAL A 213 -5.65 5.01 -12.36
N PHE A 214 -6.43 5.50 -13.33
CA PHE A 214 -7.77 5.99 -13.05
C PHE A 214 -8.71 4.87 -12.57
N VAL A 215 -8.80 3.76 -13.31
CA VAL A 215 -9.79 2.71 -13.01
C VAL A 215 -9.36 1.87 -11.80
N MET A 216 -8.12 1.38 -11.79
CA MET A 216 -7.63 0.54 -10.70
C MET A 216 -7.34 1.36 -9.46
N GLY A 217 -6.80 2.57 -9.62
CA GLY A 217 -6.54 3.45 -8.47
C GLY A 217 -7.80 3.97 -7.82
N LEU A 218 -8.83 4.37 -8.59
CA LEU A 218 -10.12 4.74 -8.00
C LEU A 218 -10.74 3.55 -7.26
N SER A 219 -10.62 2.34 -7.82
CA SER A 219 -11.09 1.12 -7.17
C SER A 219 -10.38 0.91 -5.83
N MET A 220 -9.04 0.96 -5.81
CA MET A 220 -8.24 0.82 -4.59
C MET A 220 -8.50 1.94 -3.59
N ALA A 221 -8.71 3.19 -4.02
CA ALA A 221 -9.00 4.32 -3.13
C ALA A 221 -10.32 4.15 -2.37
N VAL A 222 -11.31 3.53 -3.02
CA VAL A 222 -12.62 3.22 -2.43
C VAL A 222 -12.57 1.98 -1.54
N ILE A 223 -11.92 0.91 -2.00
CA ILE A 223 -11.85 -0.37 -1.28
C ILE A 223 -10.99 -0.25 -0.03
N ASN A 224 -9.81 0.36 -0.14
CA ASN A 224 -8.86 0.46 0.95
C ASN A 224 -9.51 1.18 2.15
N PRO A 225 -9.64 0.57 3.34
CA PRO A 225 -10.17 1.26 4.51
C PRO A 225 -9.27 2.42 4.93
N ALA A 226 -9.79 3.35 5.74
CA ALA A 226 -9.01 4.50 6.18
C ALA A 226 -7.75 4.05 6.95
N PHE A 227 -6.64 4.75 6.68
CA PHE A 227 -5.36 4.63 7.39
C PHE A 227 -4.62 3.29 7.25
N GLN A 228 -5.07 2.36 6.41
CA GLN A 228 -4.42 1.05 6.25
C GLN A 228 -3.12 1.12 5.44
N GLU A 229 -2.81 2.22 4.79
CA GLU A 229 -1.49 2.42 4.20
C GLU A 229 -0.41 2.60 5.27
N CYS A 230 0.84 2.26 4.95
CA CYS A 230 1.96 2.59 5.83
C CYS A 230 2.00 4.09 6.15
N ASP A 231 2.23 4.40 7.42
CA ASP A 231 2.26 5.77 7.95
C ASP A 231 0.94 6.53 7.73
N GLY A 232 -0.17 5.82 7.52
CA GLY A 232 -1.48 6.38 7.18
C GLY A 232 -1.99 7.48 8.12
N PRO A 233 -2.01 7.29 9.46
CA PRO A 233 -2.39 8.34 10.40
C PRO A 233 -1.52 9.60 10.26
N SER A 234 -0.20 9.44 10.13
CA SER A 234 0.73 10.56 9.96
C SER A 234 0.49 11.32 8.66
N HIS A 235 0.25 10.60 7.56
CA HIS A 235 -0.12 11.20 6.28
C HIS A 235 -1.46 11.96 6.35
N PHE A 236 -2.44 11.41 7.06
CA PHE A 236 -3.71 12.06 7.27
C PHE A 236 -3.58 13.36 8.07
N TYR A 237 -2.90 13.34 9.22
CA TYR A 237 -2.73 14.54 10.04
C TYR A 237 -2.05 15.67 9.29
N ARG A 238 -0.98 15.38 8.54
CA ARG A 238 -0.27 16.38 7.72
C ARG A 238 -1.15 16.91 6.58
N SER A 239 -1.89 16.03 5.91
CA SER A 239 -2.83 16.44 4.86
C SER A 239 -3.99 17.29 5.39
N MET A 240 -4.49 16.94 6.58
CA MET A 240 -5.55 17.67 7.28
C MET A 240 -5.08 19.08 7.66
N ASP A 241 -3.88 19.22 8.19
CA ASP A 241 -3.32 20.53 8.52
C ASP A 241 -3.12 21.41 7.27
N VAL A 242 -2.64 20.83 6.17
CA VAL A 242 -2.58 21.51 4.87
C VAL A 242 -3.95 21.96 4.39
N SER A 243 -5.00 21.17 4.64
CA SER A 243 -6.39 21.55 4.31
C SER A 243 -6.88 22.78 5.09
N TYR A 244 -6.25 23.13 6.21
CA TYR A 244 -6.50 24.35 6.98
C TYR A 244 -5.65 25.55 6.53
N GLY A 245 -4.87 25.39 5.45
CA GLY A 245 -4.07 26.46 4.84
C GLY A 245 -2.57 26.37 5.13
N ASN A 246 -2.09 25.39 5.90
CA ASN A 246 -0.67 25.28 6.27
C ASN A 246 0.20 24.64 5.17
N ILE A 247 0.09 25.10 3.92
CA ILE A 247 0.83 24.51 2.79
C ILE A 247 2.34 24.75 2.93
N LEU A 248 2.74 25.90 3.48
CA LEU A 248 4.14 26.32 3.60
C LEU A 248 4.70 26.23 5.02
N GLY A 249 4.05 25.47 5.92
CA GLY A 249 4.45 25.40 7.33
C GLY A 249 5.93 25.10 7.56
N SER A 250 6.55 24.40 6.62
CA SER A 250 7.97 24.05 6.59
C SER A 250 8.94 25.22 6.40
N PHE A 251 8.45 26.30 5.81
CA PHE A 251 9.23 27.47 5.38
C PHE A 251 8.81 28.73 6.12
N ALA A 252 7.50 28.86 6.33
CA ALA A 252 6.87 29.92 7.08
C ALA A 252 5.62 29.32 7.72
N ASN A 253 5.66 29.11 9.03
CA ASN A 253 4.48 28.76 9.80
C ASN A 253 3.60 30.01 9.93
N LEU A 254 2.68 30.16 8.98
CA LEU A 254 1.77 31.31 8.89
C LEU A 254 0.47 31.10 9.68
N THR A 255 0.21 29.87 10.13
CA THR A 255 -1.10 29.46 10.67
C THR A 255 -1.07 29.05 12.14
N HIS A 256 0.04 28.51 12.66
CA HIS A 256 0.21 28.10 14.06
C HIS A 256 1.70 28.04 14.44
N GLU A 257 1.97 27.77 15.73
CA GLU A 257 3.32 27.60 16.28
C GLU A 257 4.01 26.32 15.78
N ASP A 258 5.34 26.28 15.92
CA ASP A 258 6.14 25.11 15.58
C ASP A 258 5.75 23.88 16.43
N GLY A 259 5.66 22.70 15.79
CA GLY A 259 5.29 21.46 16.49
C GLY A 259 3.79 21.35 16.83
N VAL A 260 2.96 22.21 16.25
CA VAL A 260 1.50 22.18 16.37
C VAL A 260 0.89 21.97 14.98
N ILE A 261 -0.29 21.36 14.91
CA ILE A 261 -1.11 21.25 13.69
C ILE A 261 -2.57 21.57 14.00
N TYR A 262 -3.34 21.95 12.98
CA TYR A 262 -4.81 22.04 13.07
C TYR A 262 -5.47 20.73 12.67
N VAL A 263 -6.38 20.28 13.52
CA VAL A 263 -7.22 19.11 13.31
C VAL A 263 -8.67 19.43 13.71
N PRO A 264 -9.67 18.72 13.18
CA PRO A 264 -11.04 18.79 13.69
C PRO A 264 -11.11 18.40 15.17
N GLU A 265 -12.02 19.01 15.93
CA GLU A 265 -12.19 18.76 17.37
C GLU A 265 -12.41 17.27 17.69
N ASN A 266 -13.22 16.59 16.88
CA ASN A 266 -13.56 15.17 17.06
C ASN A 266 -12.56 14.21 16.39
N VAL A 267 -11.35 14.67 16.02
CA VAL A 267 -10.38 13.79 15.32
C VAL A 267 -9.94 12.60 16.19
N GLN A 268 -9.95 12.77 17.51
CA GLN A 268 -9.54 11.71 18.46
C GLN A 268 -10.56 10.57 18.52
N GLU A 269 -11.83 10.84 18.22
CA GLU A 269 -12.90 9.83 18.20
C GLU A 269 -12.75 8.83 17.04
N ILE A 270 -11.96 9.18 16.02
CA ILE A 270 -11.76 8.37 14.81
C ILE A 270 -10.86 7.17 15.06
N ALA A 271 -10.11 7.13 16.18
CA ALA A 271 -9.23 6.06 16.66
C ALA A 271 -8.66 5.14 15.55
N TYR A 272 -7.37 5.28 15.20
CA TYR A 272 -6.75 4.42 14.19
C TYR A 272 -6.88 2.94 14.57
N ARG A 273 -7.49 2.14 13.69
CA ARG A 273 -7.59 0.68 13.82
C ARG A 273 -6.85 0.02 12.67
N LYS A 274 -5.83 -0.79 12.97
CA LYS A 274 -5.15 -1.60 11.96
C LYS A 274 -6.02 -2.82 11.70
N LEU A 275 -6.54 -2.94 10.48
CA LEU A 275 -7.39 -4.07 10.11
C LEU A 275 -6.52 -5.28 9.79
N THR A 276 -6.76 -6.36 10.52
CA THR A 276 -6.17 -7.66 10.27
C THR A 276 -7.00 -8.44 9.24
N PRO A 277 -6.36 -9.28 8.40
CA PRO A 277 -7.09 -10.27 7.62
C PRO A 277 -8.00 -11.09 8.54
N ASN A 278 -9.27 -11.29 8.17
CA ASN A 278 -10.28 -12.03 8.94
C ASN A 278 -10.64 -11.39 10.31
N GLY A 279 -10.39 -10.10 10.52
CA GLY A 279 -10.80 -9.36 11.73
C GLY A 279 -12.25 -8.83 11.67
N SER A 280 -12.95 -8.75 12.80
CA SER A 280 -14.32 -8.21 12.94
C SER A 280 -14.41 -6.69 12.86
N GLU A 281 -13.32 -5.98 13.13
CA GLU A 281 -13.38 -4.54 13.38
C GLU A 281 -13.64 -3.70 12.12
N GLY A 282 -13.42 -4.28 10.93
CA GLY A 282 -13.43 -3.55 9.66
C GLY A 282 -14.79 -2.94 9.30
N THR A 283 -15.87 -3.69 9.48
CA THR A 283 -17.22 -3.29 9.04
C THR A 283 -17.81 -2.20 9.92
N GLY A 284 -17.78 -2.36 11.25
CA GLY A 284 -18.27 -1.35 12.20
C GLY A 284 -17.44 -0.06 12.16
N TYR A 285 -16.12 -0.19 12.00
CA TYR A 285 -15.24 0.97 11.83
C TYR A 285 -15.57 1.75 10.56
N LEU A 286 -15.75 1.07 9.43
CA LEU A 286 -16.09 1.73 8.18
C LEU A 286 -17.49 2.39 8.25
N GLU A 287 -18.47 1.73 8.85
CA GLU A 287 -19.81 2.30 9.05
C GLU A 287 -19.75 3.59 9.86
N TYR A 288 -18.97 3.63 10.94
CA TYR A 288 -18.74 4.84 11.71
C TYR A 288 -18.19 5.96 10.80
N LEU A 289 -17.12 5.70 10.04
CA LEU A 289 -16.53 6.71 9.16
C LEU A 289 -17.48 7.18 8.05
N GLN A 290 -18.37 6.30 7.57
CA GLN A 290 -19.33 6.61 6.51
C GLN A 290 -20.52 7.44 7.01
N THR A 291 -20.93 7.26 8.26
CA THR A 291 -22.12 7.90 8.86
C THR A 291 -21.77 9.18 9.61
N HIS A 292 -20.58 9.28 10.20
CA HIS A 292 -20.15 10.42 10.99
C HIS A 292 -19.44 11.48 10.14
N LYS A 293 -19.43 12.72 10.65
CA LYS A 293 -18.80 13.88 10.01
C LYS A 293 -17.74 14.47 10.93
N PHE A 294 -16.77 15.15 10.32
CA PHE A 294 -15.84 15.97 11.09
C PHE A 294 -16.53 17.18 11.72
N SER A 295 -16.11 17.55 12.92
CA SER A 295 -16.50 18.81 13.55
C SER A 295 -16.09 19.98 12.65
N LYS A 296 -16.93 21.01 12.61
CA LYS A 296 -16.62 22.28 11.94
C LYS A 296 -15.59 23.09 12.73
N ASN A 297 -15.52 22.85 14.04
CA ASN A 297 -14.52 23.47 14.90
C ASN A 297 -13.18 22.75 14.73
N LYS A 298 -12.11 23.55 14.78
CA LYS A 298 -10.74 23.05 14.74
C LYS A 298 -10.06 23.32 16.08
N ILE A 299 -9.20 22.39 16.48
CA ILE A 299 -8.35 22.50 17.65
C ILE A 299 -6.88 22.49 17.22
N LYS A 300 -6.02 23.01 18.09
CA LYS A 300 -4.57 22.87 17.98
C LYS A 300 -4.18 21.54 18.62
N MET A 301 -3.39 20.73 17.93
CA MET A 301 -2.83 19.47 18.45
C MET A 301 -1.31 19.51 18.31
N THR A 302 -0.60 19.16 19.37
CA THR A 302 0.86 19.02 19.35
C THR A 302 1.25 17.81 18.51
N TYR A 303 2.10 18.02 17.51
CA TYR A 303 2.57 16.98 16.59
C TYR A 303 4.00 17.29 16.15
N TYR A 304 4.97 16.59 16.74
CA TYR A 304 6.41 16.84 16.54
C TYR A 304 6.99 16.13 15.31
N ASP A 305 6.17 15.38 14.57
CA ASP A 305 6.65 14.48 13.53
C ASP A 305 6.70 15.17 12.14
N SER A 306 7.91 15.63 11.77
CA SER A 306 8.40 16.15 10.48
C SER A 306 7.64 17.29 9.78
N VAL A 307 8.45 18.18 9.19
CA VAL A 307 8.22 19.60 8.98
C VAL A 307 7.64 19.93 7.59
N THR A 308 7.54 18.97 6.66
CA THR A 308 7.29 19.23 5.22
C THR A 308 5.83 19.12 4.75
N SER A 309 5.06 20.21 4.86
CA SER A 309 3.64 20.28 4.50
C SER A 309 3.38 20.35 3.00
N VAL A 310 4.30 20.94 2.22
CA VAL A 310 4.04 21.27 0.80
C VAL A 310 3.74 20.04 -0.05
N VAL A 311 4.30 18.87 0.27
CA VAL A 311 4.11 17.64 -0.52
C VAL A 311 2.71 17.04 -0.38
N TYR A 312 1.94 17.47 0.63
CA TYR A 312 0.56 17.04 0.87
C TYR A 312 -0.48 17.98 0.24
N TRP A 313 -0.06 18.94 -0.59
CA TRP A 313 -0.99 19.88 -1.23
C TRP A 313 -2.12 19.19 -2.03
N PRO A 314 -1.90 18.06 -2.76
CA PRO A 314 -2.99 17.39 -3.45
C PRO A 314 -4.02 16.82 -2.47
N GLN A 315 -3.56 16.06 -1.47
CA GLN A 315 -4.39 15.46 -0.44
C GLN A 315 -5.15 16.54 0.33
N GLY A 316 -4.45 17.59 0.76
CA GLY A 316 -5.02 18.70 1.53
C GLY A 316 -6.09 19.46 0.75
N LEU A 317 -5.92 19.65 -0.56
CA LEU A 317 -6.95 20.23 -1.42
C LEU A 317 -8.21 19.33 -1.49
N GLY A 318 -8.03 18.02 -1.65
CA GLY A 318 -9.14 17.06 -1.62
C GLY A 318 -9.89 17.07 -0.29
N ILE A 319 -9.15 17.04 0.82
CA ILE A 319 -9.72 17.11 2.19
C ILE A 319 -10.44 18.43 2.41
N PHE A 320 -9.87 19.56 1.99
CA PHE A 320 -10.49 20.88 2.08
C PHE A 320 -11.85 20.91 1.36
N LEU A 321 -11.91 20.39 0.14
CA LEU A 321 -13.15 20.31 -0.63
C LEU A 321 -14.16 19.38 0.04
N GLY A 322 -13.75 18.18 0.47
CA GLY A 322 -14.64 17.25 1.17
C GLY A 322 -15.26 17.86 2.43
N ARG A 323 -14.46 18.61 3.20
CA ARG A 323 -14.93 19.32 4.40
C ARG A 323 -15.86 20.48 4.06
N THR A 324 -15.54 21.24 3.02
CA THR A 324 -16.36 22.37 2.54
C THR A 324 -17.74 21.90 2.09
N PHE A 325 -17.81 20.76 1.41
CA PHE A 325 -19.06 20.13 1.01
C PHE A 325 -19.74 19.29 2.11
N ASN A 326 -19.18 19.30 3.33
CA ASN A 326 -19.74 18.64 4.50
C ASN A 326 -20.00 17.13 4.30
N PHE A 327 -19.06 16.44 3.63
CA PHE A 327 -19.06 14.99 3.48
C PHE A 327 -18.82 14.26 4.81
N SER A 328 -19.09 12.96 4.85
CA SER A 328 -18.70 12.10 5.97
C SER A 328 -17.18 12.03 6.13
N ILE A 329 -16.71 11.53 7.27
CA ILE A 329 -15.29 11.33 7.56
C ILE A 329 -14.64 10.51 6.45
N TYR A 330 -15.27 9.39 6.06
CA TYR A 330 -14.84 8.58 4.93
C TYR A 330 -14.82 9.38 3.63
N GLY A 331 -15.86 10.15 3.33
CA GLY A 331 -15.92 10.98 2.12
C GLY A 331 -14.82 12.02 2.04
N VAL A 332 -14.44 12.63 3.17
CA VAL A 332 -13.32 13.57 3.26
C VAL A 332 -11.98 12.89 2.98
N ILE A 333 -11.74 11.72 3.58
CA ILE A 333 -10.54 10.91 3.36
C ILE A 333 -10.46 10.46 1.89
N LEU A 334 -11.57 9.97 1.34
CA LEU A 334 -11.67 9.54 -0.05
C LEU A 334 -11.37 10.69 -1.02
N MET A 335 -11.87 11.90 -0.76
CA MET A 335 -11.54 13.08 -1.57
C MET A 335 -10.04 13.39 -1.54
N GLY A 336 -9.39 13.29 -0.38
CA GLY A 336 -7.93 13.42 -0.28
C GLY A 336 -7.18 12.38 -1.13
N ARG A 337 -7.62 11.11 -1.08
CA ARG A 337 -7.06 10.01 -1.87
C ARG A 337 -7.24 10.22 -3.37
N ILE A 338 -8.43 10.64 -3.81
CA ILE A 338 -8.72 10.91 -5.23
C ILE A 338 -7.81 12.03 -5.75
N PHE A 339 -7.63 13.13 -5.00
CA PHE A 339 -6.76 14.21 -5.45
C PHE A 339 -5.27 13.80 -5.48
N ASN A 340 -4.83 12.97 -4.53
CA ASN A 340 -3.49 12.38 -4.58
C ASN A 340 -3.30 11.52 -5.84
N LEU A 341 -4.28 10.66 -6.13
CA LEU A 341 -4.30 9.80 -7.31
C LEU A 341 -4.25 10.61 -8.60
N LEU A 342 -5.05 11.68 -8.70
CA LEU A 342 -5.07 12.56 -9.88
C LEU A 342 -3.74 13.28 -10.09
N ALA A 343 -3.12 13.77 -9.00
CA ALA A 343 -1.80 14.39 -9.07
C ALA A 343 -0.74 13.38 -9.53
N TYR A 344 -0.72 12.19 -8.94
CA TYR A 344 0.17 11.10 -9.38
C TYR A 344 -0.05 10.73 -10.84
N MET A 345 -1.31 10.56 -11.26
CA MET A 345 -1.69 10.21 -12.63
C MET A 345 -1.15 11.25 -13.62
N GLY A 346 -1.30 12.54 -13.33
CA GLY A 346 -0.77 13.61 -14.19
C GLY A 346 0.76 13.60 -14.29
N LEU A 347 1.45 13.40 -13.16
CA LEU A 347 2.92 13.34 -13.10
C LEU A 347 3.47 12.10 -13.83
N ALA A 348 2.89 10.93 -13.56
CA ALA A 348 3.26 9.66 -14.19
C ALA A 348 2.98 9.68 -15.70
N TYR A 349 1.83 10.24 -16.13
CA TYR A 349 1.52 10.45 -17.54
C TYR A 349 2.59 11.31 -18.22
N ALA A 350 2.95 12.45 -17.61
CA ALA A 350 3.97 13.34 -18.14
C ALA A 350 5.33 12.64 -18.22
N ALA A 351 5.71 11.87 -17.19
CA ALA A 351 6.94 11.11 -17.15
C ALA A 351 7.04 10.13 -18.33
N VAL A 352 6.02 9.28 -18.51
CA VAL A 352 6.00 8.29 -19.60
C VAL A 352 5.96 8.94 -20.98
N ARG A 353 5.19 10.02 -21.13
CA ARG A 353 5.08 10.75 -22.41
C ARG A 353 6.42 11.34 -22.84
N LEU A 354 7.15 11.95 -21.90
CA LEU A 354 8.42 12.66 -22.14
C LEU A 354 9.62 11.72 -22.22
N MET A 355 9.55 10.55 -21.59
CA MET A 355 10.63 9.57 -21.58
C MET A 355 11.02 9.18 -23.03
N PRO A 356 12.27 9.35 -23.47
CA PRO A 356 12.64 9.19 -24.89
C PRO A 356 12.82 7.73 -25.36
N PHE A 357 12.94 6.79 -24.43
CA PHE A 357 13.11 5.34 -24.62
C PHE A 357 12.63 4.62 -23.36
N TYR A 358 12.46 3.30 -23.30
CA TYR A 358 11.96 2.61 -22.09
C TYR A 358 10.57 3.11 -21.61
N LYS A 359 9.71 3.57 -22.55
CA LYS A 359 8.40 4.11 -22.22
C LYS A 359 7.47 3.07 -21.60
N ASN A 360 7.50 1.82 -22.08
CA ASN A 360 6.70 0.76 -21.52
C ASN A 360 7.22 0.40 -20.13
N LEU A 361 8.54 0.32 -19.94
CA LEU A 361 9.12 0.05 -18.63
C LEU A 361 8.74 1.13 -17.60
N MET A 362 8.88 2.42 -17.95
CA MET A 362 8.45 3.53 -17.10
C MET A 362 6.95 3.43 -16.78
N ALA A 363 6.12 3.08 -17.77
CA ALA A 363 4.69 2.86 -17.54
C ALA A 363 4.46 1.71 -16.54
N MET A 364 5.15 0.57 -16.67
CA MET A 364 4.97 -0.57 -15.78
C MET A 364 5.40 -0.27 -14.34
N PHE A 365 6.46 0.50 -14.12
CA PHE A 365 6.81 1.00 -12.79
C PHE A 365 5.76 1.98 -12.25
N ALA A 366 5.18 2.83 -13.11
CA ALA A 366 4.14 3.76 -12.71
C ALA A 366 2.78 3.10 -12.41
N VAL A 367 2.56 1.87 -12.87
CA VAL A 367 1.29 1.15 -12.69
C VAL A 367 1.44 -0.20 -11.99
N MET A 368 2.59 -0.49 -11.37
CA MET A 368 2.69 -1.68 -10.52
C MET A 368 1.75 -1.57 -9.32
N PRO A 369 1.22 -2.70 -8.79
CA PRO A 369 0.20 -2.68 -7.74
C PRO A 369 0.51 -1.77 -6.55
N LEU A 370 1.73 -1.84 -6.01
CA LEU A 370 2.13 -1.02 -4.88
C LEU A 370 2.18 0.48 -5.22
N SER A 371 2.60 0.86 -6.43
CA SER A 371 2.61 2.26 -6.86
C SER A 371 1.21 2.85 -6.98
N ILE A 372 0.26 2.08 -7.54
CA ILE A 372 -1.15 2.51 -7.60
C ILE A 372 -1.76 2.54 -6.20
N TYR A 373 -1.47 1.56 -5.35
CA TYR A 373 -1.96 1.53 -3.98
C TYR A 373 -1.51 2.77 -3.18
N GLN A 374 -0.23 3.16 -3.28
CA GLN A 374 0.29 4.39 -2.67
C GLN A 374 -0.36 5.65 -3.26
N ALA A 375 -0.58 5.69 -4.58
CA ALA A 375 -1.27 6.79 -5.23
C ALA A 375 -2.74 6.90 -4.82
N SER A 376 -3.34 5.78 -4.43
CA SER A 376 -4.74 5.65 -4.02
C SER A 376 -4.94 5.85 -2.52
N SER A 377 -3.88 6.21 -1.78
CA SER A 377 -3.90 6.49 -0.35
C SER A 377 -3.58 7.96 -0.06
N LEU A 378 -3.47 8.36 1.22
CA LEU A 378 -3.02 9.72 1.56
C LEU A 378 -1.49 9.85 1.55
N SER A 379 -0.77 8.81 1.15
CA SER A 379 0.70 8.78 1.20
C SER A 379 1.36 9.85 0.33
N GLN A 380 2.37 10.51 0.89
CA GLN A 380 3.25 11.41 0.14
C GLN A 380 4.11 10.68 -0.91
N ASP A 381 4.25 9.35 -0.79
CA ASP A 381 5.05 8.56 -1.71
C ASP A 381 4.51 8.61 -3.15
N ALA A 382 3.21 8.89 -3.32
CA ALA A 382 2.60 9.16 -4.61
C ALA A 382 3.27 10.38 -5.30
N VAL A 383 3.30 11.52 -4.61
CA VAL A 383 3.92 12.75 -5.14
C VAL A 383 5.41 12.55 -5.36
N LEU A 384 6.11 11.92 -4.41
CA LEU A 384 7.54 11.61 -4.52
C LEU A 384 7.85 10.76 -5.76
N ASN A 385 7.16 9.63 -5.94
CA ASN A 385 7.37 8.74 -7.08
C ASN A 385 6.99 9.42 -8.40
N GLY A 386 5.86 10.13 -8.45
CA GLY A 386 5.43 10.84 -9.66
C GLY A 386 6.41 11.94 -10.09
N VAL A 387 6.84 12.78 -9.15
CA VAL A 387 7.85 13.82 -9.38
C VAL A 387 9.18 13.20 -9.79
N GLY A 388 9.60 12.12 -9.13
CA GLY A 388 10.86 11.45 -9.43
C GLY A 388 10.86 10.79 -10.79
N PHE A 389 9.80 10.10 -11.19
CA PHE A 389 9.67 9.54 -12.53
C PHE A 389 9.71 10.63 -13.59
N LEU A 390 9.03 11.76 -13.36
CA LEU A 390 9.08 12.91 -14.26
C LEU A 390 10.49 13.51 -14.33
N PHE A 391 11.19 13.61 -13.21
CA PHE A 391 12.56 14.11 -13.15
C PHE A 391 13.52 13.21 -13.94
N VAL A 392 13.45 11.88 -13.75
CA VAL A 392 14.25 10.90 -14.51
C VAL A 392 13.94 11.00 -16.00
N ALA A 393 12.65 11.06 -16.36
CA ALA A 393 12.21 11.20 -17.74
C ALA A 393 12.72 12.48 -18.40
N LEU A 394 12.66 13.62 -17.70
CA LEU A 394 13.16 14.90 -18.21
C LEU A 394 14.69 14.92 -18.34
N CYS A 395 15.42 14.35 -17.38
CA CYS A 395 16.87 14.21 -17.49
C CYS A 395 17.25 13.39 -18.73
N CYS A 396 16.55 12.26 -18.97
CA CYS A 396 16.74 11.47 -20.18
C CYS A 396 16.34 12.24 -21.44
N TYR A 397 15.17 12.87 -21.45
CA TYR A 397 14.66 13.65 -22.58
C TYR A 397 15.64 14.74 -23.01
N TYR A 398 16.13 15.54 -22.05
CA TYR A 398 17.09 16.60 -22.30
C TYR A 398 18.50 16.09 -22.66
N ALA A 399 18.91 14.93 -22.14
CA ALA A 399 20.20 14.35 -22.47
C ALA A 399 20.23 13.75 -23.90
N PHE A 400 19.12 13.13 -24.35
CA PHE A 400 19.13 12.27 -25.53
C PHE A 400 18.27 12.75 -26.71
N ASP A 401 17.35 13.71 -26.53
CA ASP A 401 16.62 14.30 -27.66
C ASP A 401 17.43 15.42 -28.30
N GLU A 402 17.91 15.22 -29.53
CA GLU A 402 18.77 16.15 -30.26
C GLU A 402 18.11 17.51 -30.53
N LYS A 403 16.79 17.55 -30.72
CA LYS A 403 16.05 18.76 -31.13
C LYS A 403 15.86 19.74 -29.98
N VAL A 404 16.05 19.30 -28.75
CA VAL A 404 15.76 20.11 -27.56
C VAL A 404 16.97 20.95 -27.17
N LYS A 405 16.72 22.24 -26.96
CA LYS A 405 17.63 23.16 -26.25
C LYS A 405 17.10 23.49 -24.85
N LEU A 406 18.02 23.72 -23.93
CA LEU A 406 17.73 24.09 -22.54
C LEU A 406 17.87 25.60 -22.35
N ASN A 407 17.06 26.11 -21.43
CA ASN A 407 17.11 27.47 -20.94
C ASN A 407 16.87 27.46 -19.43
N TRP A 408 17.04 28.62 -18.79
CA TRP A 408 16.87 28.75 -17.35
C TRP A 408 15.49 28.33 -16.83
N LYS A 409 14.43 28.45 -17.64
CA LYS A 409 13.07 28.04 -17.24
C LYS A 409 12.98 26.52 -17.13
N LYS A 410 13.51 25.79 -18.13
CA LYS A 410 13.53 24.32 -18.13
C LYS A 410 14.43 23.77 -17.03
N THR A 411 15.57 24.41 -16.75
CA THR A 411 16.43 24.00 -15.63
C THR A 411 15.81 24.33 -14.28
N LEU A 412 15.10 25.45 -14.15
CA LEU A 412 14.35 25.77 -12.93
C LEU A 412 13.31 24.70 -12.63
N VAL A 413 12.61 24.17 -13.65
CA VAL A 413 11.69 23.03 -13.49
C VAL A 413 12.42 21.81 -12.91
N LEU A 414 13.60 21.45 -13.43
CA LEU A 414 14.40 20.35 -12.85
C LEU A 414 14.79 20.62 -11.38
N GLY A 415 15.19 21.87 -11.07
CA GLY A 415 15.52 22.29 -9.71
C GLY A 415 14.33 22.19 -8.75
N LEU A 416 13.13 22.60 -9.20
CA LEU A 416 11.90 22.52 -8.41
C LEU A 416 11.43 21.07 -8.20
N LEU A 417 11.56 20.20 -9.21
CA LEU A 417 11.28 18.77 -9.06
C LEU A 417 12.23 18.14 -8.04
N LEU A 418 13.54 18.43 -8.14
CA LEU A 418 14.54 17.94 -7.19
C LEU A 418 14.28 18.44 -5.76
N LEU A 419 13.95 19.72 -5.62
CA LEU A 419 13.55 20.31 -4.34
C LEU A 419 12.30 19.61 -3.79
N THR A 420 11.29 19.33 -4.61
CA THR A 420 10.07 18.65 -4.15
C THR A 420 10.37 17.24 -3.63
N MET A 421 11.22 16.46 -4.33
CA MET A 421 11.65 15.15 -3.84
C MET A 421 12.41 15.27 -2.52
N PHE A 422 13.33 16.23 -2.43
CA PHE A 422 14.09 16.49 -1.21
C PHE A 422 13.19 16.85 -0.02
N LEU A 423 12.14 17.66 -0.25
CA LEU A 423 11.19 18.02 0.78
C LEU A 423 10.28 16.86 1.19
N SER A 424 10.00 15.92 0.29
CA SER A 424 9.31 14.69 0.69
C SER A 424 10.25 13.80 1.52
N LYS A 425 11.44 13.50 0.98
CA LYS A 425 12.46 12.67 1.60
C LYS A 425 13.86 13.13 1.16
N TYR A 426 14.65 13.64 2.10
CA TYR A 426 15.93 14.34 1.85
C TYR A 426 16.94 13.50 1.04
N VAL A 427 16.93 12.19 1.23
CA VAL A 427 17.83 11.21 0.58
C VAL A 427 17.73 11.20 -0.95
N TYR A 428 16.60 11.63 -1.52
CA TYR A 428 16.41 11.64 -2.97
C TYR A 428 17.09 12.82 -3.67
N ALA A 429 17.69 13.77 -2.93
CA ALA A 429 18.56 14.78 -3.54
C ALA A 429 19.72 14.16 -4.34
N CYS A 430 20.15 12.95 -3.99
CA CYS A 430 21.18 12.19 -4.70
C CYS A 430 20.81 11.90 -6.16
N LEU A 431 19.52 11.85 -6.52
CA LEU A 431 19.09 11.72 -7.91
C LEU A 431 19.45 12.95 -8.76
N GLY A 432 19.76 14.10 -8.13
CA GLY A 432 20.28 15.29 -8.80
C GLY A 432 21.53 15.03 -9.65
N LEU A 433 22.29 13.95 -9.37
CA LEU A 433 23.41 13.51 -10.19
C LEU A 433 23.03 13.24 -11.66
N LEU A 434 21.78 12.85 -11.94
CA LEU A 434 21.29 12.60 -13.29
C LEU A 434 21.33 13.85 -14.19
N VAL A 435 21.32 15.06 -13.61
CA VAL A 435 21.46 16.32 -14.38
C VAL A 435 22.79 16.36 -15.13
N PHE A 436 23.84 15.72 -14.62
CA PHE A 436 25.15 15.66 -15.28
C PHE A 436 25.17 14.77 -16.53
N MET A 437 24.09 14.03 -16.80
CA MET A 437 23.91 13.36 -18.10
C MET A 437 23.64 14.38 -19.22
N ILE A 438 23.08 15.54 -18.89
CA ILE A 438 22.68 16.56 -19.87
C ILE A 438 23.93 17.26 -20.44
N PRO A 439 24.17 17.17 -21.76
CA PRO A 439 25.33 17.79 -22.38
C PRO A 439 25.30 19.34 -22.31
N LYS A 440 26.47 19.97 -22.15
CA LYS A 440 26.58 21.46 -22.02
C LYS A 440 26.22 22.20 -23.30
N ASP A 441 26.36 21.58 -24.46
CA ASP A 441 25.98 22.07 -25.79
C ASP A 441 24.46 22.14 -26.02
N LYS A 442 23.66 21.62 -25.07
CA LYS A 442 22.21 21.87 -25.01
C LYS A 442 21.86 23.31 -24.64
N PHE A 443 22.81 24.07 -24.10
CA PHE A 443 22.67 25.49 -23.77
C PHE A 443 23.27 26.37 -24.86
N ASN A 444 22.79 27.60 -24.99
CA ASN A 444 23.24 28.51 -26.05
C ASN A 444 24.69 28.98 -25.84
N SER A 445 25.15 29.05 -24.59
CA SER A 445 26.52 29.43 -24.26
C SER A 445 26.95 28.88 -22.90
N ARG A 446 28.26 28.89 -22.61
CA ARG A 446 28.79 28.52 -21.28
C ARG A 446 28.26 29.41 -20.15
N LYS A 447 28.00 30.70 -20.44
CA LYS A 447 27.38 31.63 -19.48
C LYS A 447 25.94 31.22 -19.18
N ASP A 448 25.19 30.84 -20.22
CA ASP A 448 23.79 30.39 -20.10
C ASP A 448 23.68 29.08 -19.32
N TYR A 449 24.63 28.14 -19.50
CA TYR A 449 24.74 26.93 -18.68
C TYR A 449 24.88 27.27 -17.19
N TRP A 450 25.87 28.09 -16.80
CA TRP A 450 26.09 28.42 -15.39
C TRP A 450 24.96 29.24 -14.80
N LYS A 451 24.40 30.20 -15.55
CA LYS A 451 23.20 30.94 -15.17
C LYS A 451 22.04 29.99 -14.87
N SER A 452 21.77 29.06 -15.78
CA SER A 452 20.69 28.08 -15.65
C SER A 452 20.91 27.11 -14.49
N PHE A 453 22.17 26.70 -14.25
CA PHE A 453 22.56 25.85 -13.14
C PHE A 453 22.39 26.55 -11.78
N ILE A 454 22.87 27.79 -11.65
CA ILE A 454 22.71 28.59 -10.42
C ILE A 454 21.23 28.83 -10.14
N ILE A 455 20.43 29.22 -11.14
CA ILE A 455 18.99 29.46 -10.96
C ILE A 455 18.25 28.20 -10.51
N ALA A 456 18.63 27.03 -11.04
CA ALA A 456 18.02 25.76 -10.64
C ALA A 456 18.43 25.33 -9.22
N LEU A 457 19.68 25.60 -8.83
CA LEU A 457 20.25 25.20 -7.55
C LEU A 457 19.89 26.17 -6.41
N LEU A 458 19.64 27.45 -6.70
CA LEU A 458 19.40 28.49 -5.70
C LEU A 458 18.20 28.16 -4.79
N PRO A 459 17.00 27.80 -5.29
CA PRO A 459 15.89 27.41 -4.41
C PRO A 459 16.23 26.19 -3.57
N PHE A 460 16.95 25.22 -4.15
CA PHE A 460 17.36 24.01 -3.46
C PHE A 460 18.31 24.32 -2.29
N VAL A 461 19.31 25.17 -2.49
CA VAL A 461 20.28 25.52 -1.44
C VAL A 461 19.63 26.37 -0.35
N ILE A 462 18.83 27.37 -0.71
CA ILE A 462 18.19 28.26 0.26
C ILE A 462 17.14 27.49 1.07
N LEU A 463 16.17 26.87 0.40
CA LEU A 463 15.05 26.21 1.06
C LEU A 463 15.48 24.87 1.66
N GLY A 464 16.28 24.09 0.94
CA GLY A 464 16.81 22.83 1.46
C GLY A 464 17.78 23.04 2.62
N GLY A 465 18.65 24.05 2.56
CA GLY A 465 19.53 24.41 3.67
C GLY A 465 18.75 24.84 4.91
N TYR A 466 17.72 25.67 4.75
CA TYR A 466 16.83 26.07 5.85
C TYR A 466 16.13 24.87 6.50
N VAL A 467 15.55 23.97 5.69
CA VAL A 467 14.89 22.76 6.19
C VAL A 467 15.88 21.85 6.91
N MET A 468 17.09 21.62 6.36
CA MET A 468 18.11 20.81 7.05
C MET A 468 18.56 21.41 8.37
N PHE A 469 18.71 22.74 8.44
CA PHE A 469 19.04 23.42 9.68
C PHE A 469 17.98 23.15 10.77
N ARG A 470 16.70 23.15 10.39
CA ARG A 470 15.56 22.89 11.28
C ARG A 470 15.42 21.40 11.66
N VAL A 471 15.76 20.49 10.75
CA VAL A 471 15.68 19.03 10.98
C VAL A 471 16.86 18.52 11.80
N SER A 472 18.05 19.09 11.62
CA SER A 472 19.26 18.68 12.33
C SER A 472 19.12 18.80 13.85
N SER A 473 18.41 19.81 14.35
CA SER A 473 18.14 19.95 15.79
C SER A 473 17.19 18.86 16.31
N GLY A 474 16.21 18.43 15.52
CA GLY A 474 15.27 17.37 15.87
C GLY A 474 15.89 15.98 15.91
N ILE A 475 16.74 15.64 14.93
CA ILE A 475 17.46 14.34 14.90
C ILE A 475 18.36 14.20 16.13
N SER A 476 19.07 15.28 16.52
CA SER A 476 19.89 15.27 17.73
C SER A 476 19.06 15.03 19.00
N GLY A 477 17.84 15.55 19.07
CA GLY A 477 16.92 15.31 20.19
C GLY A 477 16.41 13.87 20.28
N LEU A 478 16.02 13.27 19.15
CA LEU A 478 15.58 11.86 19.10
C LEU A 478 16.70 10.89 19.49
N GLN A 479 17.94 11.17 19.05
CA GLN A 479 19.10 10.35 19.43
C GLN A 479 19.47 10.50 20.91
N ALA A 480 19.32 11.68 21.49
CA ALA A 480 19.58 11.92 22.92
C ALA A 480 18.52 11.28 23.84
N GLY A 481 17.27 11.19 23.38
CA GLY A 481 16.16 10.59 24.15
C GLY A 481 16.16 9.05 24.17
N ALA A 482 16.72 8.40 23.15
CA ALA A 482 16.76 6.94 23.06
C ALA A 482 17.84 6.28 23.94
N GLY A 483 18.92 7.01 24.26
CA GLY A 483 20.05 6.52 25.05
C GLY A 483 20.04 7.04 26.48
N GLY A 484 19.01 6.70 27.26
CA GLY A 484 18.75 7.19 28.63
C GLY A 484 20.00 7.65 29.39
N GLY A 485 20.17 8.97 29.48
CA GLY A 485 21.26 9.62 30.22
C GLY A 485 22.27 10.35 29.34
N ALA A 486 22.61 11.57 29.77
CA ALA A 486 23.56 12.46 29.12
C ALA A 486 25.01 11.94 29.19
N ASP A 487 25.38 11.03 28.28
CA ASP A 487 26.76 10.89 27.73
C ASP A 487 26.87 9.81 26.62
N THR A 488 25.80 9.56 25.85
CA THR A 488 25.83 8.57 24.78
C THR A 488 26.30 9.17 23.45
N MET A 489 27.35 8.57 22.88
CA MET A 489 27.86 8.91 21.55
C MET A 489 26.72 8.82 20.51
N THR A 490 26.48 9.88 19.74
CA THR A 490 25.48 9.86 18.66
C THR A 490 25.85 8.87 17.56
N GLN A 491 24.84 8.40 16.81
CA GLN A 491 25.06 7.52 15.66
C GLN A 491 26.01 8.15 14.61
N MET A 492 25.93 9.46 14.43
CA MET A 492 26.85 10.21 13.56
C MET A 492 28.28 10.21 14.08
N GLN A 493 28.48 10.40 15.39
CA GLN A 493 29.81 10.32 16.00
C GLN A 493 30.38 8.91 15.92
N TYR A 494 29.57 7.87 16.13
CA TYR A 494 29.97 6.48 15.95
C TYR A 494 30.48 6.21 14.52
N LEU A 495 29.76 6.67 13.50
CA LEU A 495 30.16 6.49 12.11
C LEU A 495 31.43 7.26 11.74
N LYS A 496 31.69 8.41 12.38
CA LYS A 496 32.95 9.16 12.22
C LYS A 496 34.13 8.43 12.86
N ALA A 497 33.93 7.82 14.02
CA ALA A 497 34.95 7.02 14.70
C ALA A 497 35.23 5.70 13.95
N TYR A 498 34.19 5.08 13.38
CA TYR A 498 34.26 3.78 12.71
C TYR A 498 33.66 3.84 11.30
N PRO A 499 34.34 4.47 10.32
CA PRO A 499 33.78 4.67 8.96
C PRO A 499 33.47 3.36 8.23
N ILE A 500 34.23 2.30 8.51
CA ILE A 500 33.99 0.96 7.95
C ILE A 500 32.66 0.37 8.47
N ALA A 501 32.17 0.80 9.63
CA ALA A 501 30.90 0.33 10.18
C ALA A 501 29.71 0.69 9.29
N ALA A 502 29.75 1.84 8.58
CA ALA A 502 28.71 2.21 7.61
C ALA A 502 28.56 1.18 6.48
N ILE A 503 29.69 0.70 5.95
CA ILE A 503 29.67 -0.31 4.88
C ILE A 503 29.22 -1.65 5.45
N LYS A 504 29.75 -2.04 6.62
CA LYS A 504 29.39 -3.30 7.29
C LYS A 504 27.90 -3.39 7.59
N VAL A 505 27.29 -2.33 8.12
CA VAL A 505 25.87 -2.34 8.47
C VAL A 505 24.99 -2.43 7.23
N ILE A 506 25.34 -1.75 6.12
CA ILE A 506 24.61 -1.86 4.86
C ILE A 506 24.68 -3.29 4.32
N ILE A 507 25.88 -3.90 4.28
CA ILE A 507 26.06 -5.26 3.78
C ILE A 507 25.32 -6.27 4.67
N SER A 508 25.46 -6.15 5.99
CA SER A 508 24.76 -6.98 6.98
C SER A 508 23.25 -6.91 6.78
N THR A 509 22.71 -5.69 6.65
CA THR A 509 21.28 -5.47 6.41
C THR A 509 20.81 -6.11 5.11
N LEU A 510 21.60 -6.03 4.04
CA LEU A 510 21.28 -6.67 2.77
C LEU A 510 21.29 -8.20 2.87
N ILE A 511 22.27 -8.78 3.58
CA ILE A 511 22.33 -10.23 3.75
C ILE A 511 21.10 -10.74 4.50
N VAL A 512 20.64 -10.01 5.52
CA VAL A 512 19.50 -10.42 6.35
C VAL A 512 18.15 -10.13 5.66
N ASN A 513 17.96 -8.93 5.10
CA ASN A 513 16.63 -8.42 4.74
C ASN A 513 16.37 -8.28 3.22
N LEU A 514 17.32 -8.63 2.33
CA LEU A 514 17.12 -8.42 0.89
C LEU A 514 15.90 -9.14 0.33
N ASN A 515 15.65 -10.39 0.76
CA ASN A 515 14.48 -11.14 0.34
C ASN A 515 13.19 -10.45 0.77
N ASP A 516 13.14 -9.97 2.01
CA ASP A 516 12.00 -9.24 2.53
C ASP A 516 11.76 -7.97 1.71
N TYR A 517 12.78 -7.17 1.43
CA TYR A 517 12.61 -5.96 0.61
C TYR A 517 12.06 -6.24 -0.79
N LEU A 518 12.42 -7.38 -1.40
CA LEU A 518 11.86 -7.81 -2.69
C LEU A 518 10.40 -8.25 -2.56
N GLN A 519 10.05 -8.98 -1.51
CA GLN A 519 8.66 -9.37 -1.24
C GLN A 519 7.79 -8.15 -0.94
N GLN A 520 8.33 -7.17 -0.20
CA GLN A 520 7.67 -5.93 0.17
C GLN A 520 7.30 -5.04 -1.04
N LEU A 521 7.94 -5.23 -2.21
CA LEU A 521 7.49 -4.57 -3.47
C LEU A 521 6.13 -5.09 -3.96
N ASN A 522 5.70 -6.25 -3.46
CA ASN A 522 4.44 -6.91 -3.77
C ASN A 522 3.58 -7.09 -2.52
N MET A 523 3.66 -6.17 -1.56
CA MET A 523 2.82 -6.16 -0.36
C MET A 523 2.10 -4.83 -0.22
N LEU A 524 0.78 -4.87 -0.05
CA LEU A 524 -0.07 -3.70 0.17
C LEU A 524 -0.33 -3.50 1.67
N GLY A 525 -1.21 -2.56 2.01
CA GLY A 525 -1.55 -2.27 3.39
C GLY A 525 -0.42 -1.55 4.12
N SER A 526 -0.37 -1.80 5.43
CA SER A 526 0.73 -1.40 6.30
C SER A 526 1.67 -2.59 6.46
N MET A 527 2.13 -3.13 5.33
CA MET A 527 2.97 -4.33 5.23
C MET A 527 2.27 -5.62 5.69
N ASN A 528 0.98 -5.75 5.40
CA ASN A 528 0.14 -6.86 5.89
C ASN A 528 -0.76 -7.50 4.82
N TYR A 529 -0.80 -6.97 3.60
CA TYR A 529 -1.64 -7.52 2.52
C TYR A 529 -0.76 -8.09 1.40
N PRO A 530 -0.22 -9.31 1.56
CA PRO A 530 0.74 -9.88 0.61
C PRO A 530 0.08 -10.23 -0.73
N LEU A 531 0.71 -9.85 -1.83
CA LEU A 531 0.35 -10.30 -3.18
C LEU A 531 1.23 -11.50 -3.54
N THR A 532 1.05 -12.62 -2.84
CA THR A 532 1.96 -13.78 -2.86
C THR A 532 2.32 -14.25 -4.28
N LEU A 533 1.33 -14.34 -5.19
CA LEU A 533 1.58 -14.71 -6.59
C LEU A 533 2.49 -13.72 -7.33
N LEU A 534 2.44 -12.43 -6.98
CA LEU A 534 3.23 -11.39 -7.62
C LEU A 534 4.65 -11.26 -7.06
N ALA A 535 4.94 -11.84 -5.88
CA ALA A 535 6.27 -11.80 -5.28
C ALA A 535 7.37 -12.28 -6.25
N VAL A 536 7.06 -13.29 -7.07
CA VAL A 536 7.96 -13.79 -8.12
C VAL A 536 7.58 -13.23 -9.50
N ILE A 537 6.29 -13.26 -9.86
CA ILE A 537 5.84 -12.91 -11.21
C ILE A 537 6.11 -11.42 -11.52
N GLY A 538 5.90 -10.52 -10.56
CA GLY A 538 6.09 -9.08 -10.73
C GLY A 538 7.52 -8.71 -11.12
N PRO A 539 8.54 -9.07 -10.32
CA PRO A 539 9.94 -8.82 -10.67
C PRO A 539 10.36 -9.46 -12.00
N CYS A 540 9.98 -10.72 -12.26
CA CYS A 540 10.26 -11.38 -13.55
C CYS A 540 9.62 -10.66 -14.74
N PHE A 541 8.39 -10.17 -14.56
CA PHE A 541 7.69 -9.39 -15.59
C PHE A 541 8.40 -8.06 -15.85
N LEU A 542 8.73 -7.29 -14.83
CA LEU A 542 9.46 -6.02 -14.98
C LEU A 542 10.85 -6.25 -15.61
N LEU A 543 11.55 -7.32 -15.23
CA LEU A 543 12.80 -7.74 -15.86
C LEU A 543 12.62 -8.01 -17.35
N GLY A 544 11.61 -8.81 -17.71
CA GLY A 544 11.29 -9.12 -19.10
C GLY A 544 10.92 -7.88 -19.92
N VAL A 545 10.10 -6.98 -19.36
CA VAL A 545 9.76 -5.71 -20.02
C VAL A 545 11.01 -4.85 -20.22
N GLY A 546 11.88 -4.75 -19.21
CA GLY A 546 13.13 -4.00 -19.31
C GLY A 546 14.06 -4.57 -20.39
N LEU A 547 14.24 -5.88 -20.47
CA LEU A 547 15.08 -6.47 -21.51
C LEU A 547 14.55 -6.23 -22.93
N LEU A 548 13.23 -6.17 -23.10
CA LEU A 548 12.58 -6.07 -24.41
C LEU A 548 12.33 -4.62 -24.87
N ASP A 549 12.09 -3.69 -23.95
CA ASP A 549 11.83 -2.26 -24.26
C ASP A 549 13.12 -1.47 -24.56
N GLY A 550 14.29 -2.10 -24.37
CA GLY A 550 15.61 -1.50 -24.51
C GLY A 550 16.13 -1.32 -25.95
N GLN A 551 15.41 -1.75 -26.97
CA GLN A 551 15.90 -1.71 -28.37
C GLN A 551 16.25 -0.31 -28.88
N GLU A 552 15.50 0.72 -28.46
CA GLU A 552 15.70 2.11 -28.93
C GLU A 552 16.94 2.80 -28.32
N VAL A 553 17.65 2.11 -27.43
CA VAL A 553 18.82 2.64 -26.70
C VAL A 553 20.08 2.68 -27.57
N ARG A 554 20.13 1.90 -28.65
CA ARG A 554 21.30 1.72 -29.52
C ARG A 554 21.91 3.06 -29.93
N GLY A 555 23.19 3.26 -29.60
CA GLY A 555 23.97 4.45 -29.95
C GLY A 555 23.65 5.72 -29.15
N ARG A 556 22.54 5.76 -28.38
CA ARG A 556 22.15 6.93 -27.59
C ARG A 556 22.91 7.01 -26.26
N ILE A 557 23.07 5.88 -25.56
CA ILE A 557 23.65 5.83 -24.21
C ILE A 557 25.13 5.41 -24.22
N LYS A 558 26.02 6.41 -24.05
CA LYS A 558 27.47 6.23 -23.79
C LYS A 558 27.78 5.70 -22.37
N ILE A 559 28.96 5.10 -22.19
CA ILE A 559 29.46 4.57 -20.90
C ILE A 559 29.37 5.58 -19.75
N ARG A 560 29.69 6.86 -20.01
CA ARG A 560 29.59 7.93 -19.02
C ARG A 560 28.18 8.06 -18.42
N HIS A 561 27.13 7.91 -19.24
CA HIS A 561 25.76 8.02 -18.76
C HIS A 561 25.36 6.79 -17.94
N ARG A 562 25.85 5.59 -18.33
CA ARG A 562 25.66 4.36 -17.55
C ARG A 562 26.27 4.49 -16.16
N ILE A 563 27.50 5.00 -16.08
CA ILE A 563 28.18 5.26 -14.80
C ILE A 563 27.39 6.26 -13.96
N ILE A 564 26.93 7.38 -14.54
CA ILE A 564 26.14 8.37 -13.79
C ILE A 564 24.85 7.76 -13.24
N MET A 565 24.12 6.98 -14.03
CA MET A 565 22.87 6.32 -13.59
C MET A 565 23.13 5.29 -12.49
N LEU A 566 24.20 4.48 -12.60
CA LEU A 566 24.57 3.52 -11.56
C LEU A 566 25.06 4.20 -10.28
N LEU A 567 25.84 5.28 -10.39
CA LEU A 567 26.26 6.07 -9.23
C LEU A 567 25.06 6.72 -8.55
N ALA A 568 24.13 7.30 -9.31
CA ALA A 568 22.89 7.84 -8.76
C ALA A 568 22.10 6.75 -8.01
N PHE A 569 21.96 5.55 -8.59
CA PHE A 569 21.32 4.41 -7.94
C PHE A 569 22.03 4.01 -6.64
N ILE A 570 23.35 3.76 -6.66
CA ILE A 570 24.12 3.28 -5.50
C ILE A 570 24.13 4.33 -4.39
N ILE A 571 24.31 5.60 -4.73
CA ILE A 571 24.36 6.69 -3.75
C ILE A 571 22.97 6.91 -3.13
N THR A 572 21.90 6.92 -3.94
CA THR A 572 20.54 7.01 -3.40
C THR A 572 20.18 5.79 -2.53
N PHE A 573 20.55 4.58 -2.95
CA PHE A 573 20.38 3.36 -2.17
C PHE A 573 21.06 3.50 -0.80
N ALA A 574 22.36 3.85 -0.78
CA ALA A 574 23.10 4.04 0.46
C ALA A 574 22.51 5.17 1.30
N ALA A 575 22.07 6.28 0.69
CA ALA A 575 21.46 7.39 1.39
C ALA A 575 20.13 7.01 2.08
N ILE A 576 19.29 6.17 1.46
CA ILE A 576 18.06 5.65 2.08
C ILE A 576 18.41 4.84 3.33
N MET A 577 19.34 3.88 3.20
CA MET A 577 19.76 3.02 4.31
C MET A 577 20.34 3.85 5.46
N MET A 578 21.30 4.72 5.15
CA MET A 578 21.98 5.56 6.14
C MET A 578 21.05 6.63 6.73
N GLY A 579 20.10 7.13 5.96
CA GLY A 579 19.11 8.11 6.40
C GLY A 579 18.25 7.56 7.54
N LEU A 580 17.82 6.30 7.45
CA LEU A 580 17.08 5.64 8.53
C LEU A 580 17.99 5.27 9.70
N TYR A 581 19.17 4.72 9.42
CA TYR A 581 20.14 4.37 10.45
C TYR A 581 20.52 5.56 11.34
N ILE A 582 20.68 6.75 10.75
CA ILE A 582 21.00 7.98 11.47
C ILE A 582 19.73 8.65 12.02
N GLY A 583 18.65 8.67 11.24
CA GLY A 583 17.46 9.47 11.56
C GLY A 583 16.56 8.87 12.63
N ASP A 584 16.55 7.54 12.77
CA ASP A 584 15.66 6.82 13.70
C ASP A 584 16.46 6.13 14.80
N GLY A 585 16.80 6.89 15.84
CA GLY A 585 17.55 6.39 17.01
C GLY A 585 16.77 5.44 17.90
N ILE A 586 15.46 5.30 17.70
CA ILE A 586 14.61 4.37 18.46
C ILE A 586 14.72 2.98 17.85
N ALA A 587 14.49 2.86 16.54
CA ALA A 587 14.59 1.59 15.84
C ALA A 587 16.05 1.18 15.55
N ASN A 588 16.98 2.15 15.53
CA ASN A 588 18.40 1.92 15.27
C ASN A 588 19.26 2.51 16.40
N PRO A 589 19.39 1.78 17.53
CA PRO A 589 20.32 2.16 18.59
C PRO A 589 21.75 2.30 18.07
N VAL A 590 22.55 3.11 18.78
CA VAL A 590 23.90 3.47 18.35
C VAL A 590 24.77 2.21 18.16
N GLY A 591 25.25 2.01 16.94
CA GLY A 591 26.09 0.87 16.59
C GLY A 591 25.31 -0.41 16.28
N SER A 592 24.00 -0.32 16.02
CA SER A 592 23.20 -1.47 15.55
C SER A 592 23.85 -2.15 14.35
N SER A 593 23.79 -3.48 14.33
CA SER A 593 24.38 -4.35 13.30
C SER A 593 23.52 -4.51 12.04
N VAL A 594 22.22 -4.16 12.14
CA VAL A 594 21.24 -4.20 11.06
C VAL A 594 20.39 -2.93 11.12
N ILE A 595 20.03 -2.40 9.96
CA ILE A 595 19.18 -1.22 9.85
C ILE A 595 17.71 -1.66 9.82
N ASN A 596 16.94 -1.17 10.78
CA ASN A 596 15.50 -1.41 10.91
C ASN A 596 14.69 -0.28 10.26
N GLY A 597 13.44 -0.59 9.89
CA GLY A 597 12.48 0.39 9.35
C GLY A 597 12.59 0.67 7.84
N ILE A 598 13.51 0.01 7.13
CA ILE A 598 13.60 0.07 5.67
C ILE A 598 12.42 -0.70 5.05
N GLN A 599 11.80 -0.11 4.04
CA GLN A 599 10.63 -0.69 3.36
C GLN A 599 10.87 -0.74 1.85
N GLY A 600 10.46 -1.83 1.20
CA GLY A 600 10.66 -2.06 -0.23
C GLY A 600 10.14 -0.92 -1.12
N ARG A 601 9.07 -0.24 -0.69
CA ARG A 601 8.51 0.94 -1.36
C ARG A 601 9.49 2.11 -1.57
N TYR A 602 10.52 2.22 -0.73
CA TYR A 602 11.54 3.28 -0.86
C TYR A 602 12.44 3.09 -2.08
N PHE A 603 12.39 1.93 -2.74
CA PHE A 603 13.26 1.65 -3.87
C PHE A 603 12.56 1.84 -5.23
N ILE A 604 11.23 1.92 -5.27
CA ILE A 604 10.42 2.00 -6.51
C ILE A 604 10.95 3.03 -7.49
N LEU A 605 11.16 4.28 -7.03
CA LEU A 605 11.62 5.38 -7.88
C LEU A 605 12.99 5.08 -8.53
N MET A 606 13.94 4.55 -7.77
CA MET A 606 15.31 4.36 -8.26
C MET A 606 15.52 3.03 -8.99
N LEU A 607 14.60 2.06 -8.86
CA LEU A 607 14.69 0.76 -9.51
C LEU A 607 14.75 0.84 -11.04
N ILE A 608 14.24 1.92 -11.65
CA ILE A 608 14.35 2.11 -13.10
C ILE A 608 15.80 2.37 -13.55
N LEU A 609 16.65 2.96 -12.71
CA LEU A 609 17.99 3.40 -13.12
C LEU A 609 18.91 2.24 -13.53
N PRO A 610 18.99 1.11 -12.80
CA PRO A 610 19.72 -0.06 -13.27
C PRO A 610 19.26 -0.56 -14.65
N PHE A 611 17.96 -0.55 -14.96
CA PHE A 611 17.45 -0.94 -16.28
C PHE A 611 17.95 0.01 -17.37
N LEU A 612 17.87 1.32 -17.14
CA LEU A 612 18.36 2.31 -18.10
C LEU A 612 19.88 2.19 -18.30
N ALA A 613 20.63 1.89 -17.24
CA ALA A 613 22.08 1.82 -17.25
C ALA A 613 22.63 0.52 -17.83
N LEU A 614 21.99 -0.62 -17.57
CA LEU A 614 22.40 -1.95 -18.00
C LEU A 614 21.70 -2.42 -19.28
N GLY A 615 20.71 -1.66 -19.74
CA GLY A 615 20.00 -1.90 -20.98
C GLY A 615 20.90 -2.29 -22.14
N SER A 616 20.54 -3.40 -22.80
CA SER A 616 21.22 -3.93 -23.97
C SER A 616 20.27 -3.97 -25.15
N ASP A 617 20.78 -3.64 -26.33
CA ASP A 617 20.09 -3.74 -27.62
C ASP A 617 20.32 -5.08 -28.31
N HIS A 618 21.07 -6.01 -27.68
CA HIS A 618 21.29 -7.35 -28.22
C HIS A 618 20.01 -8.19 -28.25
N VAL A 619 19.07 -7.91 -27.35
CA VAL A 619 17.77 -8.57 -27.32
C VAL A 619 16.84 -7.85 -28.29
N LYS A 620 16.54 -8.49 -29.43
CA LYS A 620 15.52 -8.00 -30.34
C LYS A 620 14.13 -8.40 -29.84
N GLN A 621 13.29 -7.41 -29.66
CA GLN A 621 11.86 -7.49 -29.48
C GLN A 621 11.19 -7.52 -30.87
N ASP A 622 10.52 -8.64 -31.18
CA ASP A 622 9.70 -8.81 -32.39
C ASP A 622 8.21 -9.05 -32.03
N ILE A 623 7.84 -8.74 -30.79
CA ILE A 623 6.49 -9.00 -30.27
C ILE A 623 5.53 -7.94 -30.84
N ARG A 624 4.63 -8.40 -31.71
CA ARG A 624 3.51 -7.58 -32.19
C ARG A 624 2.69 -7.05 -31.01
N HIS A 625 2.42 -5.74 -31.03
CA HIS A 625 1.56 -5.04 -30.09
C HIS A 625 2.08 -5.09 -28.64
N PHE A 626 3.39 -4.91 -28.47
CA PHE A 626 4.07 -5.02 -27.18
C PHE A 626 3.41 -4.21 -26.05
N THR A 627 3.17 -2.92 -26.27
CA THR A 627 2.53 -2.04 -25.27
C THR A 627 1.18 -2.56 -24.80
N VAL A 628 0.35 -3.07 -25.71
CA VAL A 628 -0.96 -3.67 -25.38
C VAL A 628 -0.78 -4.88 -24.48
N LYS A 629 0.16 -5.77 -24.82
CA LYS A 629 0.40 -6.99 -24.06
C LYS A 629 0.96 -6.70 -22.66
N CYS A 630 1.96 -5.83 -22.55
CA CYS A 630 2.51 -5.43 -21.26
C CYS A 630 1.43 -4.79 -20.37
N SER A 631 0.67 -3.85 -20.92
CA SER A 631 -0.37 -3.14 -20.16
C SER A 631 -1.55 -4.04 -19.80
N GLY A 632 -1.91 -4.99 -20.66
CA GLY A 632 -2.94 -5.99 -20.37
C GLY A 632 -2.50 -6.97 -19.27
N ILE A 633 -1.25 -7.46 -19.31
CA ILE A 633 -0.69 -8.32 -18.26
C ILE A 633 -0.63 -7.56 -16.92
N MET A 634 -0.13 -6.32 -16.91
CA MET A 634 -0.13 -5.49 -15.72
C MET A 634 -1.56 -5.20 -15.23
N GLY A 635 -2.52 -5.01 -16.14
CA GLY A 635 -3.93 -4.91 -15.81
C GLY A 635 -4.48 -6.13 -15.08
N ILE A 636 -4.07 -7.35 -15.47
CA ILE A 636 -4.42 -8.59 -14.77
C ILE A 636 -3.79 -8.62 -13.36
N MET A 637 -2.52 -8.23 -13.23
CA MET A 637 -1.86 -8.14 -11.91
C MET A 637 -2.56 -7.13 -11.00
N LEU A 638 -3.02 -6.01 -11.55
CA LEU A 638 -3.80 -5.01 -10.82
C LEU A 638 -5.18 -5.52 -10.42
N LEU A 639 -5.87 -6.28 -11.28
CA LEU A 639 -7.11 -6.94 -10.91
C LEU A 639 -6.90 -7.92 -9.76
N TYR A 640 -5.85 -8.73 -9.80
CA TYR A 640 -5.48 -9.59 -8.68
C TYR A 640 -5.22 -8.78 -7.41
N ALA A 641 -4.52 -7.65 -7.50
CA ALA A 641 -4.29 -6.78 -6.35
C ALA A 641 -5.58 -6.17 -5.78
N VAL A 642 -6.51 -5.74 -6.63
CA VAL A 642 -7.84 -5.25 -6.22
C VAL A 642 -8.63 -6.38 -5.55
N PHE A 643 -8.61 -7.58 -6.12
CA PHE A 643 -9.26 -8.76 -5.55
C PHE A 643 -8.73 -9.08 -4.15
N MET A 644 -7.40 -9.16 -4.01
CA MET A 644 -6.76 -9.40 -2.72
C MET A 644 -7.11 -8.31 -1.71
N LEU A 645 -7.12 -7.05 -2.12
CA LEU A 645 -7.48 -5.95 -1.24
C LEU A 645 -8.94 -6.07 -0.74
N VAL A 646 -9.89 -6.46 -1.58
CA VAL A 646 -11.27 -6.73 -1.14
C VAL A 646 -11.28 -7.86 -0.13
N ASN A 647 -10.69 -9.00 -0.48
CA ASN A 647 -10.70 -10.22 0.34
C ASN A 647 -9.96 -10.08 1.67
N THR A 648 -9.02 -9.13 1.79
CA THR A 648 -8.29 -8.91 3.03
C THR A 648 -8.97 -7.87 3.93
N CYS A 649 -9.72 -6.93 3.35
CA CYS A 649 -10.34 -5.84 4.10
C CYS A 649 -11.81 -6.09 4.48
N TYR A 650 -12.49 -7.03 3.81
CA TYR A 650 -13.93 -7.34 3.94
C TYR A 650 -14.19 -8.83 3.75
#